data_AF-A0A9R0IPF9-F1
#
_entry.id   AF-A0A9R0IPF9-F1
#
_cell.length_a   1.000
_cell.length_b   1.000
_cell.length_c   1.000
_cell.angle_alpha   90.00
_cell.angle_beta   90.00
_cell.angle_gamma   90.00
#
_symmetry.space_group_name_H-M   'P 1'
#
loop_
_entity.id
_entity.type
_entity.pdbx_description
1 polymer ?
#
loop_
_entity_poly.entity_id
_entity_poly.type
_entity_poly.pdbx_seq_one_letter_code
_entity_poly.pdbx_strand_id
1 'polypeptide(L)'
;MSSCFFLIHFFFITLIVFLVVPLSSGENTKYTDCSIPFSCGKIKNIGYPFWGGNRSRYCGFPDFQLYCQESADYPTMSLFQFQEIDLSVVGINTSSHVMLFSLEILSERCYLLPTGNLTLVPSLKPEASNINISYGCTNCSSRNHYKSFNCSYFDGTYGTAYYLGNQSDIIRRTGNSCSCKNTVPFPVDKKGLDELKSTNHSLLSILTNWPIKTEYMANFPACSKCEESGGRCGSLDEQFVCHCQNGSHPRVCQDTEKKKSELFLGLGIGAFGGALLVFVAITVFWHRKKLKFVLSRSASHDLLEEGSIYFSVPRFSYSELVEATANFDRSKELGNGGYGIVYYGKLKDGREVAVKCLYEKSYKRLEQFMNEIQILTRLRHQNLVSLYGCTSQHCKELLLVYEYVKNGTVADHLYGKNTTSRLLLPWPIRLRIAIETATALSYLHASDIIHRDVKTNNILLDNNFSVKVADFGLSRLFPTDKTHVSTAPQGTPGYLDPEYHQCYRLTDKSDVYSFGVVLIELISSLPAIDMDRDKHEVNLFNYAMNRIQRCAFDELVDPQLGFALDFKVKRMTTLVAELAFQCLQHDKEFRPSMDEVLGVLNSIEGADYEALQAEEMAKNVKVEDYEALIAEEMTEIAAVEDYEGFSAEETAKDVSVEVVKMHTANSLSAPVEDDQAQLLNNHRSNTSSPISVMNKWVSSSTT
;
A
#
# COMPACT_ATOMS: atom_id res chain seq x y z
N MET A 1 42.75 37.91 -57.18
CA MET A 1 43.16 37.65 -55.78
C MET A 1 42.20 38.31 -54.77
N SER A 2 40.88 38.11 -54.86
CA SER A 2 39.92 38.68 -53.88
C SER A 2 38.94 37.69 -53.25
N SER A 3 38.85 36.45 -53.73
CA SER A 3 37.85 35.48 -53.19
C SER A 3 38.40 34.55 -52.10
N CYS A 4 39.74 34.44 -51.93
CA CYS A 4 40.32 33.62 -50.85
C CYS A 4 40.47 34.36 -49.51
N PHE A 5 40.50 35.70 -49.50
CA PHE A 5 40.65 36.47 -48.26
C PHE A 5 39.35 36.56 -47.44
N PHE A 6 38.19 36.49 -48.09
CA PHE A 6 36.89 36.54 -47.42
C PHE A 6 36.57 35.25 -46.65
N LEU A 7 36.97 34.09 -47.18
CA LEU A 7 36.74 32.80 -46.52
C LEU A 7 37.60 32.60 -45.27
N ILE A 8 38.84 33.13 -45.27
CA ILE A 8 39.75 33.01 -44.12
C ILE A 8 39.32 33.93 -42.98
N HIS A 9 38.84 35.14 -43.28
CA HIS A 9 38.31 36.05 -42.25
C HIS A 9 36.99 35.57 -41.64
N PHE A 10 36.11 34.96 -42.42
CA PHE A 10 34.85 34.40 -41.89
C PHE A 10 35.11 33.20 -40.96
N PHE A 11 36.13 32.40 -41.26
CA PHE A 11 36.54 31.27 -40.42
C PHE A 11 37.19 31.72 -39.10
N PHE A 12 37.98 32.79 -39.11
CA PHE A 12 38.59 33.34 -37.89
C PHE A 12 37.57 34.06 -36.99
N ILE A 13 36.58 34.76 -37.56
CA ILE A 13 35.53 35.43 -36.78
C ILE A 13 34.57 34.41 -36.15
N THR A 14 34.24 33.32 -36.84
CA THR A 14 33.43 32.22 -36.27
C THR A 14 34.18 31.44 -35.19
N LEU A 15 35.51 31.27 -35.32
CA LEU A 15 36.33 30.64 -34.28
C LEU A 15 36.46 31.49 -33.00
N ILE A 16 36.53 32.83 -33.14
CA ILE A 16 36.59 33.74 -31.98
C ILE A 16 35.23 33.83 -31.26
N VAL A 17 34.11 33.75 -31.98
CA VAL A 17 32.78 33.67 -31.35
C VAL A 17 32.59 32.34 -30.59
N PHE A 18 33.22 31.24 -31.01
CA PHE A 18 33.24 29.98 -30.25
C PHE A 18 34.22 29.95 -29.07
N LEU A 19 35.22 30.84 -29.04
CA LEU A 19 36.23 30.92 -27.98
C LEU A 19 35.90 31.95 -26.88
N VAL A 20 34.95 32.86 -27.12
CA VAL A 20 34.59 33.94 -26.16
C VAL A 20 33.16 33.81 -25.63
N VAL A 21 32.39 32.79 -26.00
CA VAL A 21 31.25 32.40 -25.17
C VAL A 21 31.81 31.66 -23.97
N PRO A 22 31.70 32.18 -22.73
CA PRO A 22 31.84 31.31 -21.59
C PRO A 22 30.71 30.30 -21.70
N LEU A 23 31.03 29.07 -22.10
CA LEU A 23 30.22 27.93 -21.70
C LEU A 23 30.32 27.90 -20.18
N SER A 24 29.42 28.62 -19.52
CA SER A 24 29.03 28.22 -18.19
C SER A 24 28.48 26.80 -18.34
N SER A 25 29.34 25.81 -18.12
CA SER A 25 28.86 24.57 -17.54
C SER A 25 28.28 25.01 -16.19
N GLY A 26 27.00 25.39 -16.19
CA GLY A 26 26.29 25.68 -14.96
C GLY A 26 26.42 24.43 -14.13
N GLU A 27 27.28 24.45 -13.12
CA GLU A 27 27.34 23.39 -12.13
C GLU A 27 25.91 23.18 -11.66
N ASN A 28 25.45 21.92 -11.66
CA ASN A 28 24.11 21.62 -11.22
C ASN A 28 23.96 22.12 -9.78
N THR A 29 23.10 23.12 -9.57
CA THR A 29 22.94 23.80 -8.28
C THR A 29 22.61 22.82 -7.16
N LYS A 30 21.87 21.74 -7.47
CA LYS A 30 21.56 20.69 -6.48
C LYS A 30 22.80 19.93 -6.01
N TYR A 31 23.77 19.68 -6.89
CA TYR A 31 25.02 19.04 -6.53
C TYR A 31 25.86 19.94 -5.61
N THR A 32 25.96 21.23 -5.93
CA THR A 32 26.72 22.19 -5.12
C THR A 32 26.08 22.40 -3.76
N ASP A 33 24.76 22.54 -3.70
CA ASP A 33 24.02 22.77 -2.44
C ASP A 33 24.14 21.58 -1.50
N CYS A 34 24.05 20.36 -2.03
CA CYS A 34 24.17 19.16 -1.21
C CYS A 34 25.62 18.79 -0.88
N SER A 35 26.61 19.40 -1.53
CA SER A 35 28.04 19.19 -1.27
C SER A 35 28.53 19.86 0.01
N ILE A 36 27.87 20.90 0.47
CA ILE A 36 28.35 21.71 1.59
C ILE A 36 27.60 21.29 2.86
N PRO A 37 28.28 20.68 3.85
CA PRO A 37 27.65 20.42 5.13
C PRO A 37 27.33 21.75 5.82
N PHE A 38 26.22 21.79 6.56
CA PHE A 38 25.81 23.00 7.27
C PHE A 38 26.08 22.89 8.77
N SER A 39 26.04 24.03 9.45
CA SER A 39 26.14 24.10 10.91
C SER A 39 24.86 24.73 11.45
N CYS A 40 24.43 24.26 12.61
CA CYS A 40 23.21 24.70 13.26
C CYS A 40 23.47 24.77 14.76
N GLY A 41 23.59 25.98 15.30
CA GLY A 41 24.04 26.21 16.67
C GLY A 41 25.42 25.58 16.94
N LYS A 42 25.53 24.80 18.01
CA LYS A 42 26.74 24.07 18.42
C LYS A 42 27.04 22.83 17.58
N ILE A 43 26.08 22.34 16.79
CA ILE A 43 26.26 21.15 15.94
C ILE A 43 26.82 21.57 14.58
N LYS A 44 27.98 21.02 14.24
CA LYS A 44 28.72 21.33 13.01
C LYS A 44 28.80 20.10 12.11
N ASN A 45 29.12 20.33 10.83
CA ASN A 45 29.32 19.28 9.82
C ASN A 45 28.07 18.40 9.60
N ILE A 46 26.89 19.01 9.58
CA ILE A 46 25.63 18.31 9.37
C ILE A 46 25.45 18.07 7.87
N GLY A 47 25.28 16.81 7.48
CA GLY A 47 25.07 16.37 6.10
C GLY A 47 23.78 15.56 5.94
N TYR A 48 23.67 14.83 4.83
CA TYR A 48 22.57 13.89 4.61
C TYR A 48 22.43 12.90 5.80
N PRO A 49 21.19 12.57 6.25
CA PRO A 49 19.88 12.85 5.64
C PRO A 49 19.25 14.19 6.06
N PHE A 50 19.98 15.04 6.78
CA PHE A 50 19.45 16.27 7.36
C PHE A 50 19.42 17.43 6.36
N TRP A 51 18.43 18.30 6.54
CA TRP A 51 18.29 19.56 5.82
C TRP A 51 17.68 20.64 6.73
N GLY A 52 17.77 21.90 6.31
CA GLY A 52 17.37 23.05 7.15
C GLY A 52 18.43 24.14 7.20
N GLY A 53 18.08 25.28 7.80
CA GLY A 53 18.90 26.49 7.73
C GLY A 53 19.18 26.89 6.28
N ASN A 54 20.45 26.92 5.90
CA ASN A 54 20.90 27.26 4.55
C ASN A 54 21.01 26.05 3.61
N ARG A 55 20.67 24.84 4.06
CA ARG A 55 20.73 23.61 3.25
C ARG A 55 19.34 23.26 2.71
N SER A 56 19.22 23.22 1.39
CA SER A 56 17.96 23.00 0.67
C SER A 56 17.28 21.67 0.99
N ARG A 57 15.93 21.65 0.92
CA ARG A 57 15.07 20.49 1.23
C ARG A 57 15.42 19.23 0.46
N TYR A 58 15.82 19.35 -0.81
CA TYR A 58 16.19 18.19 -1.62
C TYR A 58 17.52 17.52 -1.22
N CYS A 59 18.27 18.08 -0.26
CA CYS A 59 19.50 17.45 0.24
C CYS A 59 19.28 16.47 1.40
N GLY A 60 18.04 16.31 1.86
CA GLY A 60 17.66 15.48 2.99
C GLY A 60 16.21 15.00 2.88
N PHE A 61 15.75 14.16 3.80
CA PHE A 61 14.40 13.62 3.81
C PHE A 61 13.45 14.49 4.65
N PRO A 62 12.13 14.56 4.35
CA PRO A 62 11.17 15.39 5.09
C PRO A 62 11.22 15.17 6.60
N ASP A 63 11.32 13.92 7.03
CA ASP A 63 11.43 13.48 8.43
C ASP A 63 12.67 14.01 9.16
N PHE A 64 13.66 14.59 8.46
CA PHE A 64 14.96 14.99 9.01
C PHE A 64 15.23 16.51 8.89
N GLN A 65 14.16 17.31 8.90
CA GLN A 65 14.26 18.76 8.94
C GLN A 65 14.79 19.24 10.30
N LEU A 66 15.82 20.08 10.30
CA LEU A 66 16.33 20.77 11.47
C LEU A 66 15.97 22.26 11.41
N TYR A 67 15.35 22.77 12.47
CA TYR A 67 15.05 24.18 12.64
C TYR A 67 16.20 24.87 13.40
N CYS A 68 16.86 25.81 12.73
CA CYS A 68 17.99 26.55 13.26
C CYS A 68 17.57 27.98 13.59
N GLN A 69 17.53 28.32 14.89
CA GLN A 69 17.26 29.69 15.33
C GLN A 69 18.57 30.40 15.65
N GLU A 70 18.75 31.65 15.18
CA GLU A 70 20.01 32.39 15.28
C GLU A 70 20.54 32.57 16.72
N SER A 71 19.64 32.62 17.71
CA SER A 71 19.97 32.80 19.13
C SER A 71 20.02 31.50 19.94
N ALA A 72 19.72 30.35 19.32
CA ALA A 72 19.65 29.07 20.02
C ALA A 72 20.96 28.28 19.92
N ASP A 73 21.37 27.68 21.03
CA ASP A 73 22.57 26.85 21.10
C ASP A 73 22.43 25.52 20.33
N TYR A 74 21.21 25.01 20.17
CA TYR A 74 20.92 23.71 19.56
C TYR A 74 19.73 23.80 18.59
N PRO A 75 19.72 23.03 17.48
CA PRO A 75 18.55 22.91 16.61
C PRO A 75 17.36 22.29 17.32
N THR A 76 16.17 22.51 16.77
CA THR A 76 14.97 21.74 17.13
C THR A 76 14.49 20.88 15.96
N MET A 77 13.75 19.82 16.29
CA MET A 77 13.19 18.86 15.34
C MET A 77 11.92 18.23 15.91
N SER A 78 10.92 17.99 15.05
CA SER A 78 9.67 17.35 15.45
C SER A 78 9.81 15.82 15.49
N LEU A 79 9.61 15.20 16.66
CA LEU A 79 9.71 13.72 16.82
C LEU A 79 8.41 12.96 16.66
N PHE A 80 7.26 13.64 16.67
CA PHE A 80 5.96 13.00 16.69
C PHE A 80 5.19 13.34 15.43
N GLN A 81 4.56 12.34 14.84
CA GLN A 81 3.67 12.54 13.71
C GLN A 81 2.39 13.26 14.19
N PHE A 82 1.91 14.22 13.39
CA PHE A 82 0.64 14.93 13.60
C PHE A 82 0.57 15.84 14.84
N GLN A 83 1.71 16.19 15.47
CA GLN A 83 1.77 17.15 16.58
C GLN A 83 3.02 18.03 16.54
N GLU A 84 2.86 19.32 16.86
CA GLU A 84 3.94 20.32 16.92
C GLU A 84 4.72 20.24 18.25
N ILE A 85 5.32 19.08 18.56
CA ILE A 85 6.26 18.96 19.69
C ILE A 85 7.68 18.91 19.12
N ASP A 86 8.37 20.04 19.20
CA ASP A 86 9.75 20.18 18.78
C ASP A 86 10.70 19.95 19.96
N LEU A 87 11.63 19.00 19.83
CA LEU A 87 12.66 18.74 20.82
C LEU A 87 14.02 19.25 20.34
N SER A 88 14.85 19.70 21.28
CA SER A 88 16.20 20.16 20.99
C SER A 88 17.13 18.99 20.67
N VAL A 89 17.81 19.05 19.54
CA VAL A 89 18.83 18.10 19.13
C VAL A 89 20.16 18.52 19.73
N VAL A 90 20.63 17.81 20.76
CA VAL A 90 21.85 18.17 21.50
C VAL A 90 23.12 17.52 20.93
N GLY A 91 22.96 16.52 20.07
CA GLY A 91 24.09 15.87 19.40
C GLY A 91 23.68 15.00 18.23
N ILE A 92 24.52 14.98 17.19
CA ILE A 92 24.39 14.09 16.03
C ILE A 92 25.74 13.40 15.84
N ASN A 93 25.75 12.08 15.91
CA ASN A 93 26.88 11.25 15.55
C ASN A 93 26.63 10.64 14.17
N THR A 94 27.32 11.19 13.16
CA THR A 94 27.16 10.77 11.77
C THR A 94 27.72 9.38 11.48
N SER A 95 28.78 8.97 12.17
CA SER A 95 29.44 7.67 11.97
C SER A 95 28.65 6.49 12.53
N SER A 96 27.92 6.69 13.62
CA SER A 96 27.09 5.65 14.25
C SER A 96 25.60 5.78 13.93
N HIS A 97 25.22 6.80 13.15
CA HIS A 97 23.83 7.12 12.82
C HIS A 97 22.95 7.31 14.07
N VAL A 98 23.50 7.95 15.10
CA VAL A 98 22.82 8.21 16.37
C VAL A 98 22.60 9.69 16.57
N MET A 99 21.41 10.07 17.02
CA MET A 99 21.03 11.40 17.45
C MET A 99 20.65 11.42 18.93
N LEU A 100 20.91 12.54 19.59
CA LEU A 100 20.58 12.81 20.98
C LEU A 100 19.57 13.96 21.08
N PHE A 101 18.44 13.71 21.74
CA PHE A 101 17.40 14.73 21.99
C PHE A 101 17.33 15.11 23.47
N SER A 102 17.22 16.41 23.76
CA SER A 102 16.91 16.89 25.11
C SER A 102 15.41 16.77 25.37
N LEU A 103 15.05 16.35 26.59
CA LEU A 103 13.67 16.24 27.05
C LEU A 103 13.22 17.39 27.96
N GLU A 104 14.03 18.43 28.10
CA GLU A 104 13.79 19.54 29.01
C GLU A 104 12.43 20.21 28.79
N ILE A 105 12.03 20.44 27.53
CA ILE A 105 10.76 21.11 27.20
C ILE A 105 9.52 20.34 27.69
N LEU A 106 9.63 19.00 27.85
CA LEU A 106 8.54 18.17 28.36
C LEU A 106 8.25 18.41 29.84
N SER A 107 9.24 18.92 30.56
CA SER A 107 9.10 19.28 31.97
C SER A 107 8.51 20.68 32.17
N GLU A 108 8.65 21.56 31.17
CA GLU A 108 8.21 22.94 31.25
C GLU A 108 6.73 23.13 30.88
N ARG A 109 6.20 22.29 29.98
CA ARG A 109 4.83 22.42 29.45
C ARG A 109 3.94 21.21 29.74
N CYS A 110 2.69 21.49 30.10
CA CYS A 110 1.64 20.48 30.27
C CYS A 110 0.92 20.27 28.93
N TYR A 111 1.13 19.12 28.29
CA TYR A 111 0.48 18.79 27.03
C TYR A 111 -0.92 18.21 27.26
N LEU A 112 -1.96 19.01 27.02
CA LEU A 112 -3.36 18.55 27.00
C LEU A 112 -3.74 18.17 25.58
N LEU A 113 -3.30 16.99 25.14
CA LEU A 113 -3.62 16.48 23.81
C LEU A 113 -5.03 15.87 23.80
N PRO A 114 -5.86 16.06 22.76
CA PRO A 114 -7.07 15.28 22.59
C PRO A 114 -6.67 13.82 22.33
N THR A 115 -7.02 12.93 23.27
CA THR A 115 -6.83 11.48 23.27
C THR A 115 -6.34 10.89 21.94
N GLY A 116 -5.02 10.88 21.74
CA GLY A 116 -4.36 10.34 20.57
C GLY A 116 -3.01 9.79 20.99
N ASN A 117 -2.70 8.55 20.60
CA ASN A 117 -1.41 7.93 20.88
C ASN A 117 -0.31 8.70 20.13
N LEU A 118 0.62 9.31 20.87
CA LEU A 118 1.83 9.88 20.28
C LEU A 118 2.59 8.79 19.52
N THR A 119 2.70 8.95 18.20
CA THR A 119 3.46 8.04 17.35
C THR A 119 4.75 8.72 16.93
N LEU A 120 5.89 8.12 17.27
CA LEU A 120 7.21 8.62 16.87
C LEU A 120 7.39 8.51 15.35
N VAL A 121 8.20 9.40 14.78
CA VAL A 121 8.58 9.31 13.36
C VAL A 121 9.18 7.92 13.05
N PRO A 122 8.67 7.16 12.07
CA PRO A 122 9.12 5.80 11.77
C PRO A 122 10.61 5.67 11.41
N SER A 123 11.21 6.76 10.91
CA SER A 123 12.62 6.88 10.56
C SER A 123 13.56 6.96 11.77
N LEU A 124 13.00 7.01 12.99
CA LEU A 124 13.70 7.10 14.27
C LEU A 124 13.45 5.86 15.11
N LYS A 125 14.52 5.22 15.59
CA LYS A 125 14.48 4.04 16.46
C LYS A 125 15.12 4.37 17.81
N PRO A 126 14.32 4.74 18.84
CA PRO A 126 14.87 5.08 20.14
C PRO A 126 15.37 3.82 20.86
N GLU A 127 16.56 3.89 21.47
CA GLU A 127 17.07 2.85 22.36
C GLU A 127 16.50 3.09 23.77
N ALA A 128 15.17 2.96 23.92
CA ALA A 128 14.47 3.51 25.07
C ALA A 128 13.46 2.54 25.71
N SER A 129 13.24 2.74 27.01
CA SER A 129 12.06 2.25 27.74
C SER A 129 11.05 3.39 27.84
N ASN A 130 9.75 3.09 27.79
CA ASN A 130 8.72 4.13 27.86
C ASN A 130 8.40 4.48 29.32
N ILE A 131 8.34 5.77 29.63
CA ILE A 131 7.68 6.29 30.83
C ILE A 131 6.33 6.88 30.45
N ASN A 132 5.31 6.67 31.28
CA ASN A 132 4.01 7.30 31.08
C ASN A 132 3.93 8.56 31.94
N ILE A 133 3.74 9.71 31.31
CA ILE A 133 3.49 10.98 31.97
C ILE A 133 2.01 11.33 31.81
N SER A 134 1.32 11.51 32.92
CA SER A 134 -0.11 11.81 32.96
C SER A 134 -0.35 13.28 33.32
N TYR A 135 -1.26 13.92 32.58
CA TYR A 135 -1.60 15.34 32.69
C TYR A 135 -3.08 15.54 33.04
N GLY A 136 -3.39 16.69 33.66
CA GLY A 136 -4.78 17.07 33.97
C GLY A 136 -5.45 16.15 34.99
N CYS A 137 -4.69 15.64 35.98
CA CYS A 137 -5.19 14.68 36.93
C CYS A 137 -5.93 15.33 38.12
N THR A 138 -7.01 14.69 38.57
CA THR A 138 -7.78 15.08 39.76
C THR A 138 -7.62 14.02 40.88
N ASN A 139 -7.58 14.48 42.14
CA ASN A 139 -7.48 13.63 43.35
C ASN A 139 -6.22 12.76 43.49
N CYS A 140 -5.09 13.13 42.86
CA CYS A 140 -3.84 12.35 42.90
C CYS A 140 -2.86 12.79 44.01
N SER A 141 -3.22 13.77 44.83
CA SER A 141 -2.33 14.43 45.81
C SER A 141 -2.09 13.64 47.12
N SER A 142 -2.72 12.48 47.31
CA SER A 142 -2.81 11.82 48.64
C SER A 142 -2.00 10.53 48.82
N ARG A 143 -1.14 10.12 47.86
CA ARG A 143 -0.40 8.84 47.96
C ARG A 143 1.09 8.97 47.62
N ASN A 144 1.94 8.50 48.53
CA ASN A 144 3.42 8.46 48.50
C ASN A 144 4.07 7.71 47.31
N HIS A 145 3.31 7.32 46.29
CA HIS A 145 3.78 6.48 45.18
C HIS A 145 3.77 7.18 43.82
N TYR A 146 3.13 8.35 43.71
CA TYR A 146 3.17 9.16 42.50
C TYR A 146 4.22 10.25 42.66
N LYS A 147 5.21 10.28 41.77
CA LYS A 147 6.12 11.42 41.66
C LYS A 147 5.49 12.43 40.68
N SER A 148 5.66 13.73 40.94
CA SER A 148 5.06 14.79 40.14
C SER A 148 6.03 15.93 39.85
N PHE A 149 5.73 16.73 38.83
CA PHE A 149 6.41 17.98 38.54
C PHE A 149 5.41 19.04 38.10
N ASN A 150 5.75 20.31 38.30
CA ASN A 150 4.93 21.43 37.85
C ASN A 150 5.27 21.76 36.40
N CYS A 151 4.24 22.05 35.61
CA CYS A 151 4.37 22.46 34.21
C CYS A 151 3.39 23.61 33.92
N SER A 152 3.57 24.29 32.79
CA SER A 152 2.72 25.40 32.34
C SER A 152 1.82 24.99 31.17
N TYR A 153 0.58 25.46 31.15
CA TYR A 153 -0.33 25.31 30.01
C TYR A 153 -0.17 26.47 29.02
N PHE A 154 -0.69 26.31 27.80
CA PHE A 154 -0.62 27.34 26.75
C PHE A 154 -1.36 28.64 27.10
N ASP A 155 -2.32 28.58 28.03
CA ASP A 155 -3.07 29.75 28.54
C ASP A 155 -2.32 30.50 29.66
N GLY A 156 -1.09 30.08 30.00
CA GLY A 156 -0.28 30.68 31.06
C GLY A 156 -0.61 30.20 32.47
N THR A 157 -1.58 29.29 32.64
CA THR A 157 -1.88 28.66 33.93
C THR A 157 -0.88 27.54 34.24
N TYR A 158 -0.77 27.15 35.51
CA TYR A 158 0.13 26.08 35.95
C TYR A 158 -0.65 24.80 36.23
N GLY A 159 -0.08 23.67 35.83
CA GLY A 159 -0.57 22.33 36.10
C GLY A 159 0.47 21.46 36.79
N THR A 160 0.02 20.28 37.22
CA THR A 160 0.87 19.25 37.78
C THR A 160 0.76 18.00 36.93
N ALA A 161 1.91 17.50 36.46
CA ALA A 161 2.04 16.24 35.75
C ALA A 161 2.53 15.16 36.70
N TYR A 162 2.07 13.92 36.48
CA TYR A 162 2.38 12.77 37.32
C TYR A 162 3.05 11.66 36.49
N TYR A 163 3.98 10.92 37.09
CA TYR A 163 4.66 9.81 36.43
C TYR A 163 4.91 8.65 37.41
N LEU A 164 5.05 7.44 36.87
CA LEU A 164 5.24 6.19 37.62
C LEU A 164 6.42 5.38 37.07
N GLY A 165 7.24 4.82 37.95
CA GLY A 165 8.41 4.03 37.58
C GLY A 165 8.12 2.59 37.14
N ASN A 166 6.90 2.08 37.36
CA ASN A 166 6.49 0.73 36.95
C ASN A 166 4.96 0.62 36.69
N GLN A 167 4.57 0.04 35.54
CA GLN A 167 3.19 -0.01 35.06
C GLN A 167 2.33 -1.02 35.84
N SER A 168 2.94 -2.05 36.42
CA SER A 168 2.26 -3.09 37.22
C SER A 168 1.74 -2.61 38.58
N ASP A 169 2.23 -1.47 39.09
CA ASP A 169 1.84 -0.92 40.39
C ASP A 169 0.59 -0.02 40.32
N ILE A 170 0.24 0.46 39.12
CA ILE A 170 -0.92 1.34 38.87
C ILE A 170 -2.22 0.58 39.13
N ILE A 171 -2.35 -0.58 38.47
CA ILE A 171 -3.59 -1.37 38.44
C ILE A 171 -3.81 -2.11 39.76
N ARG A 172 -2.75 -2.53 40.45
CA ARG A 172 -2.88 -3.31 41.69
C ARG A 172 -3.19 -2.48 42.94
N ARG A 173 -2.86 -1.18 42.97
CA ARG A 173 -2.95 -0.39 44.22
C ARG A 173 -4.01 0.71 44.20
N THR A 174 -4.60 1.04 43.06
CA THR A 174 -5.62 2.09 42.98
C THR A 174 -7.03 1.54 42.80
N GLY A 175 -7.72 1.33 43.92
CA GLY A 175 -9.16 1.57 43.90
C GLY A 175 -9.41 3.02 43.46
N ASN A 176 -9.93 3.20 42.24
CA ASN A 176 -10.73 4.29 41.66
C ASN A 176 -10.62 5.75 42.19
N SER A 177 -9.46 6.25 42.63
CA SER A 177 -9.37 7.62 43.19
C SER A 177 -8.59 8.64 42.37
N CYS A 178 -7.70 8.26 41.46
CA CYS A 178 -6.88 9.19 40.67
C CYS A 178 -7.30 9.10 39.20
N SER A 179 -7.90 10.16 38.67
CA SER A 179 -8.39 10.22 37.29
C SER A 179 -7.58 11.27 36.52
N CYS A 180 -6.86 10.83 35.50
CA CYS A 180 -6.06 11.70 34.63
C CYS A 180 -6.75 11.85 33.28
N LYS A 181 -6.81 13.08 32.76
CA LYS A 181 -7.41 13.34 31.44
C LYS A 181 -6.59 12.72 30.31
N ASN A 182 -5.26 12.78 30.41
CA ASN A 182 -4.35 12.30 29.36
C ASN A 182 -3.14 11.58 29.96
N THR A 183 -2.64 10.57 29.25
CA THR A 183 -1.39 9.89 29.56
C THR A 183 -0.56 9.73 28.29
N VAL A 184 0.70 10.12 28.35
CA VAL A 184 1.59 10.22 27.20
C VAL A 184 2.83 9.34 27.44
N PRO A 185 3.07 8.32 26.60
CA PRO A 185 4.29 7.52 26.67
C PRO A 185 5.46 8.30 26.07
N PHE A 186 6.56 8.43 26.81
CA PHE A 186 7.80 9.05 26.35
C PHE A 186 8.97 8.07 26.41
N PRO A 187 9.78 7.97 25.34
CA PRO A 187 10.99 7.18 25.37
C PRO A 187 12.03 7.81 26.31
N VAL A 188 12.62 7.03 27.20
CA VAL A 188 13.71 7.43 28.09
C VAL A 188 14.84 6.39 28.03
N ASP A 189 16.08 6.86 28.15
CA ASP A 189 17.25 5.99 28.23
C ASP A 189 17.13 5.02 29.42
N LYS A 190 17.45 3.75 29.18
CA LYS A 190 17.29 2.67 30.17
C LYS A 190 18.10 2.95 31.45
N LYS A 191 19.31 3.52 31.33
CA LYS A 191 20.14 3.86 32.50
C LYS A 191 19.52 4.99 33.30
N GLY A 192 19.03 6.04 32.62
CA GLY A 192 18.30 7.13 33.27
C GLY A 192 17.03 6.64 33.98
N LEU A 193 16.33 5.67 33.40
CA LEU A 193 15.16 5.04 34.03
C LEU A 193 15.54 4.17 35.24
N ASP A 194 16.64 3.44 35.19
CA ASP A 194 17.13 2.65 36.33
C ASP A 194 17.66 3.53 37.47
N GLU A 195 18.22 4.70 37.15
CA GLU A 195 18.52 5.77 38.11
C GLU A 195 17.25 6.34 38.75
N LEU A 196 16.20 6.61 37.96
CA LEU A 196 14.89 7.08 38.46
C LEU A 196 14.28 6.10 39.49
N LYS A 197 14.50 4.80 39.28
CA LYS A 197 14.01 3.72 40.16
C LYS A 197 14.86 3.55 41.42
N SER A 198 16.17 3.79 41.33
CA SER A 198 17.11 3.55 42.43
C SER A 198 17.35 4.77 43.32
N THR A 199 16.92 5.97 42.91
CA THR A 199 17.22 7.22 43.60
C THR A 199 15.99 8.11 43.84
N ASN A 200 16.13 9.08 44.76
CA ASN A 200 15.17 10.16 45.00
C ASN A 200 15.32 11.35 44.03
N HIS A 201 16.05 11.17 42.92
CA HIS A 201 16.20 12.23 41.91
C HIS A 201 14.84 12.63 41.33
N SER A 202 14.68 13.93 41.02
CA SER A 202 13.49 14.44 40.36
C SER A 202 13.53 14.04 38.88
N LEU A 203 12.38 13.73 38.28
CA LEU A 203 12.30 13.46 36.84
C LEU A 203 12.93 14.58 36.02
N LEU A 204 12.78 15.84 36.46
CA LEU A 204 13.46 16.99 35.86
C LEU A 204 14.97 16.76 35.75
N SER A 205 15.64 16.35 36.84
CA SER A 205 17.08 16.08 36.82
C SER A 205 17.50 14.90 35.94
N ILE A 206 16.59 13.98 35.63
CA ILE A 206 16.88 12.86 34.73
C ILE A 206 16.62 13.25 33.28
N LEU A 207 15.52 13.97 33.00
CA LEU A 207 15.20 14.48 31.67
C LEU A 207 16.24 15.50 31.18
N THR A 208 16.90 16.23 32.07
CA THR A 208 17.96 17.18 31.72
C THR A 208 19.33 16.51 31.55
N ASN A 209 19.66 15.49 32.36
CA ASN A 209 20.98 14.86 32.34
C ASN A 209 21.10 13.68 31.36
N TRP A 210 19.97 13.07 30.96
CA TRP A 210 19.93 11.89 30.10
C TRP A 210 19.16 12.17 28.81
N PRO A 211 19.84 12.63 27.74
CA PRO A 211 19.19 12.84 26.45
C PRO A 211 18.74 11.50 25.84
N ILE A 212 17.67 11.51 25.05
CA ILE A 212 17.20 10.31 24.35
C ILE A 212 18.18 9.98 23.24
N LYS A 213 18.75 8.78 23.32
CA LYS A 213 19.54 8.18 22.25
C LYS A 213 18.64 7.52 21.22
N THR A 214 18.72 7.99 19.98
CA THR A 214 17.90 7.53 18.87
C THR A 214 18.76 7.18 17.67
N GLU A 215 18.62 5.97 17.15
CA GLU A 215 19.21 5.59 15.86
C GLU A 215 18.32 6.16 14.74
N TYR A 216 18.90 6.88 13.79
CA TYR A 216 18.16 7.38 12.64
C TYR A 216 18.45 6.56 11.38
N MET A 217 17.38 6.23 10.66
CA MET A 217 17.43 5.37 9.48
C MET A 217 17.27 6.19 8.21
N ALA A 218 18.28 6.14 7.35
CA ALA A 218 18.23 6.67 5.99
C ALA A 218 18.88 5.67 5.02
N ASN A 219 18.80 5.95 3.72
CA ASN A 219 19.39 5.07 2.70
C ASN A 219 20.92 5.26 2.59
N PHE A 220 21.66 5.01 3.68
CA PHE A 220 23.12 5.13 3.74
C PHE A 220 23.85 4.23 2.74
N PRO A 221 23.42 2.99 2.45
CA PRO A 221 24.08 2.17 1.43
C PRO A 221 23.98 2.77 0.02
N ALA A 222 22.86 3.40 -0.34
CA ALA A 222 22.74 4.12 -1.61
C ALA A 222 23.54 5.42 -1.59
N CYS A 223 23.55 6.12 -0.45
CA CYS A 223 24.34 7.33 -0.27
C CYS A 223 25.84 7.07 -0.44
N SER A 224 26.38 6.02 0.18
CA SER A 224 27.77 5.60 0.04
C SER A 224 28.13 5.31 -1.43
N LYS A 225 27.29 4.59 -2.17
CA LYS A 225 27.51 4.35 -3.62
C LYS A 225 27.46 5.64 -4.44
N CYS A 226 26.54 6.54 -4.11
CA CYS A 226 26.45 7.83 -4.76
C CYS A 226 27.73 8.65 -4.55
N GLU A 227 28.22 8.73 -3.32
CA GLU A 227 29.47 9.43 -2.98
C GLU A 227 30.70 8.77 -3.63
N GLU A 228 30.77 7.44 -3.67
CA GLU A 228 31.81 6.69 -4.39
C GLU A 228 31.83 7.02 -5.89
N SER A 229 30.67 7.27 -6.49
CA SER A 229 30.55 7.72 -7.88
C SER A 229 30.79 9.23 -8.09
N GLY A 230 31.16 9.96 -7.03
CA GLY A 230 31.40 11.41 -7.08
C GLY A 230 30.16 12.28 -6.93
N GLY A 231 29.02 11.70 -6.53
CA GLY A 231 27.76 12.42 -6.30
C GLY A 231 27.54 12.86 -4.86
N ARG A 232 26.38 13.47 -4.60
CA ARG A 232 25.89 13.89 -3.29
C ARG A 232 24.48 13.41 -3.03
N CYS A 233 24.27 12.90 -1.83
CA CYS A 233 23.01 12.31 -1.42
C CYS A 233 21.94 13.37 -1.19
N GLY A 234 20.72 13.07 -1.59
CA GLY A 234 19.55 13.90 -1.39
C GLY A 234 18.25 13.09 -1.48
N SER A 235 17.14 13.79 -1.52
CA SER A 235 15.82 13.20 -1.74
C SER A 235 14.97 14.03 -2.69
N LEU A 236 14.07 13.35 -3.41
CA LEU A 236 13.03 13.94 -4.23
C LEU A 236 11.77 13.08 -4.07
N ASP A 237 10.64 13.69 -3.76
CA ASP A 237 9.36 13.00 -3.54
C ASP A 237 9.48 11.79 -2.59
N GLU A 238 10.18 11.98 -1.47
CA GLU A 238 10.44 10.94 -0.44
C GLU A 238 11.25 9.74 -0.94
N GLN A 239 11.92 9.85 -2.08
CA GLN A 239 12.82 8.84 -2.62
C GLN A 239 14.28 9.32 -2.61
N PHE A 240 15.20 8.39 -2.40
CA PHE A 240 16.64 8.66 -2.46
C PHE A 240 17.06 9.09 -3.87
N VAL A 241 17.88 10.14 -3.96
CA VAL A 241 18.47 10.62 -5.20
C VAL A 241 19.95 10.94 -5.00
N CYS A 242 20.74 10.65 -6.03
CA CYS A 242 22.14 11.01 -6.15
C CYS A 242 22.29 12.25 -7.04
N HIS A 243 22.58 13.41 -6.46
CA HIS A 243 22.88 14.63 -7.19
C HIS A 243 24.32 14.56 -7.72
N CYS A 244 24.50 14.76 -9.02
CA CYS A 244 25.78 14.73 -9.71
C CYS A 244 25.99 16.03 -10.47
N GLN A 245 27.23 16.32 -10.86
CA GLN A 245 27.56 17.51 -11.64
C GLN A 245 26.73 17.62 -12.93
N ASN A 246 26.40 16.47 -13.55
CA ASN A 246 25.67 16.40 -14.81
C ASN A 246 24.14 16.27 -14.66
N GLY A 247 23.61 16.17 -13.44
CA GLY A 247 22.20 15.79 -13.26
C GLY A 247 21.93 15.04 -11.96
N SER A 248 20.66 14.83 -11.65
CA SER A 248 20.25 13.96 -10.54
C SER A 248 19.95 12.57 -11.06
N HIS A 249 20.49 11.53 -10.41
CA HIS A 249 20.37 10.13 -10.81
C HIS A 249 19.82 9.28 -9.65
N PRO A 250 19.18 8.13 -9.91
CA PRO A 250 18.55 7.35 -8.83
C PRO A 250 19.52 6.73 -7.81
N ARG A 251 20.79 6.44 -8.18
CA ARG A 251 21.73 5.73 -7.27
C ARG A 251 23.19 6.17 -7.37
N VAL A 252 23.71 6.37 -8.57
CA VAL A 252 25.12 6.73 -8.82
C VAL A 252 25.20 7.70 -9.98
N CYS A 253 26.27 8.50 -10.02
CA CYS A 253 26.61 9.31 -11.18
C CYS A 253 27.02 8.39 -12.32
N GLN A 254 26.42 8.58 -13.49
CA GLN A 254 26.85 7.88 -14.69
C GLN A 254 28.15 8.54 -15.19
N ASP A 255 29.22 7.77 -15.27
CA ASP A 255 30.41 8.18 -16.01
C ASP A 255 30.03 8.32 -17.49
N THR A 256 29.76 9.55 -17.94
CA THR A 256 29.90 9.85 -19.36
C THR A 256 31.38 9.66 -19.69
N GLU A 257 31.68 8.73 -20.60
CA GLU A 257 33.02 8.52 -21.14
C GLU A 257 33.71 9.87 -21.36
N LYS A 258 34.75 10.16 -20.55
CA LYS A 258 35.64 11.29 -20.80
C LYS A 258 36.32 11.05 -22.15
N LYS A 259 35.77 11.64 -23.22
CA LYS A 259 36.51 11.91 -24.45
C LYS A 259 37.72 12.75 -24.06
N LYS A 260 38.89 12.10 -23.95
CA LYS A 260 40.18 12.78 -23.82
C LYS A 260 40.46 13.52 -25.13
N SER A 261 40.24 14.82 -25.12
CA SER A 261 40.85 15.77 -26.03
C SER A 261 41.95 16.47 -25.23
N GLU A 262 43.21 16.13 -25.47
CA GLU A 262 44.30 17.09 -25.26
C GLU A 262 45.25 17.08 -26.45
N LEU A 263 45.47 18.30 -26.94
CA LEU A 263 46.35 18.69 -28.04
C LEU A 263 47.76 18.90 -27.47
N PHE A 264 48.75 18.33 -28.17
CA PHE A 264 50.18 18.52 -27.93
C PHE A 264 50.67 19.93 -28.28
N LEU A 265 51.61 20.46 -27.49
CA LEU A 265 52.88 21.08 -27.96
C LEU A 265 53.84 21.17 -26.75
N GLY A 266 54.92 20.37 -26.70
CA GLY A 266 56.31 20.79 -27.02
C GLY A 266 57.03 21.25 -25.74
N LEU A 267 58.23 20.83 -25.32
CA LEU A 267 59.46 20.35 -25.96
C LEU A 267 60.30 19.63 -24.89
N GLY A 268 61.20 18.71 -25.29
CA GLY A 268 62.26 18.27 -24.36
C GLY A 268 62.88 16.92 -24.70
N ILE A 269 63.88 16.97 -25.56
CA ILE A 269 64.74 15.87 -26.03
C ILE A 269 65.19 14.96 -24.86
N GLY A 270 64.75 13.70 -24.88
CA GLY A 270 65.12 12.71 -23.86
C GLY A 270 64.30 11.40 -23.85
N ALA A 271 63.30 11.27 -24.73
CA ALA A 271 62.29 10.21 -24.63
C ALA A 271 62.50 8.98 -25.54
N PHE A 272 63.52 8.95 -26.42
CA PHE A 272 63.65 7.83 -27.37
C PHE A 272 64.21 6.53 -26.76
N GLY A 273 65.05 6.62 -25.72
CA GLY A 273 65.56 5.42 -25.02
C GLY A 273 64.52 4.83 -24.04
N GLY A 274 63.82 5.69 -23.30
CA GLY A 274 62.81 5.28 -22.33
C GLY A 274 61.54 4.73 -22.98
N ALA A 275 61.08 5.32 -24.10
CA ALA A 275 59.88 4.87 -24.80
C ALA A 275 60.06 3.46 -25.38
N LEU A 276 61.26 3.09 -25.83
CA LEU A 276 61.53 1.76 -26.38
C LEU A 276 61.52 0.68 -25.28
N LEU A 277 62.04 0.98 -24.10
CA LEU A 277 61.98 0.09 -22.94
C LEU A 277 60.56 -0.04 -22.38
N VAL A 278 59.79 1.04 -22.37
CA VAL A 278 58.38 1.02 -21.96
C VAL A 278 57.54 0.27 -23.01
N PHE A 279 57.82 0.39 -24.31
CA PHE A 279 57.11 -0.35 -25.35
C PHE A 279 57.44 -1.85 -25.31
N VAL A 280 58.69 -2.23 -25.03
CA VAL A 280 59.08 -3.63 -24.79
C VAL A 280 58.45 -4.16 -23.50
N ALA A 281 58.41 -3.38 -22.43
CA ALA A 281 57.75 -3.77 -21.19
C ALA A 281 56.23 -3.91 -21.37
N ILE A 282 55.59 -3.03 -22.14
CA ILE A 282 54.16 -3.09 -22.48
C ILE A 282 53.88 -4.28 -23.39
N THR A 283 54.70 -4.56 -24.40
CA THR A 283 54.50 -5.74 -25.27
C THR A 283 54.74 -7.05 -24.53
N VAL A 284 55.73 -7.13 -23.63
CA VAL A 284 55.95 -8.28 -22.74
C VAL A 284 54.82 -8.40 -21.71
N PHE A 285 54.32 -7.29 -21.16
CA PHE A 285 53.19 -7.28 -20.23
C PHE A 285 51.89 -7.70 -20.92
N TRP A 286 51.65 -7.25 -22.15
CA TRP A 286 50.50 -7.64 -22.97
C TRP A 286 50.61 -9.09 -23.46
N HIS A 287 51.80 -9.58 -23.81
CA HIS A 287 52.01 -11.01 -24.09
C HIS A 287 51.83 -11.87 -22.84
N ARG A 288 52.29 -11.44 -21.66
CA ARG A 288 52.05 -12.13 -20.38
C ARG A 288 50.58 -12.08 -19.96
N LYS A 289 49.87 -10.99 -20.25
CA LYS A 289 48.44 -10.84 -19.98
C LYS A 289 47.59 -11.63 -20.99
N LYS A 290 47.99 -11.73 -22.26
CA LYS A 290 47.33 -12.58 -23.27
C LYS A 290 47.60 -14.07 -23.03
N LEU A 291 48.76 -14.45 -22.47
CA LEU A 291 49.03 -15.82 -22.00
C LEU A 291 48.26 -16.16 -20.71
N LYS A 292 48.06 -15.23 -19.76
CA LYS A 292 47.21 -15.43 -18.57
C LYS A 292 45.70 -15.33 -18.85
N PHE A 293 45.28 -14.59 -19.87
CA PHE A 293 43.88 -14.44 -20.27
C PHE A 293 43.40 -15.58 -21.19
N VAL A 294 44.32 -16.33 -21.83
CA VAL A 294 44.03 -17.55 -22.58
C VAL A 294 44.17 -18.82 -21.71
N LEU A 295 44.89 -18.77 -20.58
CA LEU A 295 45.01 -19.87 -19.60
C LEU A 295 44.16 -19.72 -18.32
N SER A 296 43.27 -18.72 -18.24
CA SER A 296 42.27 -18.62 -17.15
C SER A 296 40.83 -18.77 -17.66
N ARG A 297 40.67 -19.33 -18.86
CA ARG A 297 39.39 -19.80 -19.40
C ARG A 297 39.47 -21.30 -19.70
N SER A 298 39.82 -22.06 -18.67
CA SER A 298 39.50 -23.48 -18.56
C SER A 298 39.64 -23.94 -17.12
N ALA A 299 38.60 -24.65 -16.66
CA ALA A 299 38.45 -25.38 -15.40
C ALA A 299 38.27 -24.59 -14.09
N SER A 300 37.01 -24.28 -13.79
CA SER A 300 36.40 -24.81 -12.55
C SER A 300 34.88 -25.00 -12.76
N HIS A 301 34.55 -26.21 -13.24
CA HIS A 301 33.25 -26.90 -13.19
C HIS A 301 32.00 -26.21 -13.75
N ASP A 302 31.81 -26.36 -15.07
CA ASP A 302 30.62 -27.08 -15.53
C ASP A 302 30.83 -28.55 -15.13
N LEU A 303 30.25 -28.96 -14.00
CA LEU A 303 29.86 -30.35 -13.83
C LEU A 303 28.43 -30.46 -14.33
N LEU A 304 28.22 -31.47 -15.16
CA LEU A 304 26.94 -32.11 -15.38
C LEU A 304 26.27 -32.38 -14.03
N GLU A 305 25.43 -31.47 -13.56
CA GLU A 305 24.20 -31.84 -12.88
C GLU A 305 23.10 -31.85 -13.94
N GLU A 306 23.14 -32.88 -14.77
CA GLU A 306 21.91 -33.52 -15.23
C GLU A 306 21.07 -33.80 -13.97
N GLY A 307 20.06 -32.96 -13.72
CA GLY A 307 18.97 -33.28 -12.80
C GLY A 307 18.80 -32.50 -11.48
N SER A 308 19.42 -31.34 -11.23
CA SER A 308 19.07 -30.56 -10.03
C SER A 308 17.80 -29.71 -10.19
N ILE A 309 16.69 -30.42 -10.07
CA ILE A 309 15.37 -29.92 -9.72
C ILE A 309 15.49 -28.84 -8.61
N TYR A 310 15.14 -27.57 -8.90
CA TYR A 310 14.99 -26.53 -7.87
C TYR A 310 13.49 -26.49 -7.51
N PHE A 311 13.12 -26.96 -6.31
CA PHE A 311 11.72 -27.08 -5.88
C PHE A 311 10.75 -27.82 -6.85
N SER A 312 11.24 -28.74 -7.69
CA SER A 312 10.42 -29.48 -8.68
C SER A 312 9.98 -28.70 -9.92
N VAL A 313 10.58 -27.54 -10.22
CA VAL A 313 10.26 -26.74 -11.42
C VAL A 313 11.38 -26.76 -12.47
N PRO A 314 11.05 -26.85 -13.78
CA PRO A 314 12.01 -26.69 -14.86
C PRO A 314 12.82 -25.39 -14.77
N ARG A 315 14.13 -25.51 -15.03
CA ARG A 315 15.06 -24.38 -15.07
C ARG A 315 15.25 -23.92 -16.51
N PHE A 316 14.97 -22.64 -16.77
CA PHE A 316 15.20 -22.01 -18.06
C PHE A 316 16.53 -21.24 -18.08
N SER A 317 17.25 -21.30 -19.20
CA SER A 317 18.44 -20.49 -19.37
C SER A 317 18.05 -19.04 -19.73
N TYR A 318 18.85 -18.07 -19.28
CA TYR A 318 18.59 -16.67 -19.60
C TYR A 318 18.54 -16.41 -21.12
N SER A 319 19.48 -17.00 -21.87
CA SER A 319 19.56 -16.90 -23.32
C SER A 319 18.33 -17.45 -24.03
N GLU A 320 17.74 -18.53 -23.51
CA GLU A 320 16.52 -19.11 -24.07
C GLU A 320 15.32 -18.16 -23.90
N LEU A 321 15.19 -17.51 -22.74
CA LEU A 321 14.11 -16.57 -22.49
C LEU A 321 14.29 -15.24 -23.25
N VAL A 322 15.53 -14.80 -23.45
CA VAL A 322 15.85 -13.68 -24.36
C VAL A 322 15.40 -14.01 -25.78
N GLU A 323 15.71 -15.21 -26.28
CA GLU A 323 15.29 -15.64 -27.61
C GLU A 323 13.76 -15.72 -27.72
N ALA A 324 13.10 -16.36 -26.74
CA ALA A 324 11.65 -16.53 -26.70
C ALA A 324 10.88 -15.21 -26.69
N THR A 325 11.40 -14.19 -26.00
CA THR A 325 10.79 -12.86 -25.86
C THR A 325 11.24 -11.86 -26.93
N ALA A 326 12.02 -12.29 -27.93
CA ALA A 326 12.64 -11.41 -28.92
C ALA A 326 13.45 -10.25 -28.27
N ASN A 327 14.30 -10.60 -27.30
CA ASN A 327 15.12 -9.68 -26.51
C ASN A 327 14.28 -8.69 -25.67
N PHE A 328 13.26 -9.23 -24.99
CA PHE A 328 12.32 -8.45 -24.15
C PHE A 328 11.74 -7.25 -24.91
N ASP A 329 11.29 -7.49 -26.14
CA ASP A 329 10.72 -6.46 -27.02
C ASP A 329 9.51 -5.81 -26.33
N ARG A 330 9.50 -4.47 -26.27
CA ARG A 330 8.40 -3.69 -25.69
C ARG A 330 7.05 -3.92 -26.39
N SER A 331 7.06 -4.28 -27.66
CA SER A 331 5.82 -4.64 -28.39
C SER A 331 5.17 -5.94 -27.90
N LYS A 332 5.92 -6.76 -27.14
CA LYS A 332 5.44 -8.01 -26.52
C LYS A 332 5.14 -7.85 -25.03
N GLU A 333 5.15 -6.63 -24.51
CA GLU A 333 4.78 -6.34 -23.13
C GLU A 333 3.29 -6.65 -22.92
N LEU A 334 3.00 -7.56 -21.99
CA LEU A 334 1.65 -7.94 -21.58
C LEU A 334 1.17 -7.10 -20.40
N GLY A 335 2.09 -6.63 -19.57
CA GLY A 335 1.78 -5.80 -18.42
C GLY A 335 3.02 -5.33 -17.68
N ASN A 336 2.89 -4.19 -17.01
CA ASN A 336 3.93 -3.57 -16.22
C ASN A 336 3.34 -3.13 -14.88
N GLY A 337 3.76 -3.83 -13.82
CA GLY A 337 3.23 -3.62 -12.48
C GLY A 337 4.33 -3.43 -11.45
N GLY A 338 3.94 -3.20 -10.20
CA GLY A 338 4.86 -2.97 -9.09
C GLY A 338 5.81 -4.13 -8.78
N TYR A 339 5.68 -5.29 -9.44
CA TYR A 339 6.53 -6.47 -9.23
C TYR A 339 7.46 -6.79 -10.41
N GLY A 340 7.29 -6.15 -11.56
CA GLY A 340 8.07 -6.45 -12.75
C GLY A 340 7.31 -6.19 -14.04
N ILE A 341 7.95 -6.49 -15.16
CA ILE A 341 7.35 -6.45 -16.51
C ILE A 341 7.09 -7.87 -16.96
N VAL A 342 5.92 -8.12 -17.54
CA VAL A 342 5.56 -9.42 -18.11
C VAL A 342 5.60 -9.33 -19.62
N TYR A 343 6.32 -10.25 -20.25
CA TYR A 343 6.44 -10.33 -21.71
C TYR A 343 5.79 -11.59 -22.25
N TYR A 344 5.15 -11.49 -23.40
CA TYR A 344 4.80 -12.65 -24.21
C TYR A 344 6.08 -13.26 -24.80
N GLY A 345 6.19 -14.58 -24.70
CA GLY A 345 7.27 -15.34 -25.29
C GLY A 345 6.76 -16.60 -25.99
N LYS A 346 7.56 -17.12 -26.91
CA LYS A 346 7.34 -18.43 -27.53
C LYS A 346 8.59 -19.27 -27.37
N LEU A 347 8.49 -20.35 -26.60
CA LEU A 347 9.59 -21.28 -26.36
C LEU A 347 9.92 -22.08 -27.62
N LYS A 348 11.10 -22.71 -27.65
CA LYS A 348 11.58 -23.51 -28.81
C LYS A 348 10.70 -24.72 -29.11
N ASP A 349 10.04 -25.25 -28.09
CA ASP A 349 9.06 -26.34 -28.22
C ASP A 349 7.69 -25.87 -28.73
N GLY A 350 7.54 -24.58 -29.01
CA GLY A 350 6.32 -23.98 -29.55
C GLY A 350 5.33 -23.49 -28.49
N ARG A 351 5.56 -23.74 -27.20
CA ARG A 351 4.68 -23.26 -26.13
C ARG A 351 4.70 -21.74 -26.04
N GLU A 352 3.51 -21.15 -25.95
CA GLU A 352 3.31 -19.73 -25.66
C GLU A 352 3.39 -19.51 -24.15
N VAL A 353 4.17 -18.53 -23.71
CA VAL A 353 4.47 -18.30 -22.29
C VAL A 353 4.40 -16.83 -21.93
N ALA A 354 4.10 -16.56 -20.66
CA ALA A 354 4.26 -15.26 -20.05
C ALA A 354 5.54 -15.25 -19.20
N VAL A 355 6.50 -14.39 -19.54
CA VAL A 355 7.79 -14.27 -18.86
C VAL A 355 7.78 -13.02 -17.98
N LYS A 356 7.64 -13.20 -16.67
CA LYS A 356 7.69 -12.14 -15.66
C LYS A 356 9.14 -11.85 -15.30
N CYS A 357 9.60 -10.65 -15.62
CA CYS A 357 10.91 -10.14 -15.27
C CYS A 357 10.80 -9.24 -14.04
N LEU A 358 11.37 -9.68 -12.92
CA LEU A 358 11.35 -8.89 -11.68
C LEU A 358 12.33 -7.73 -11.76
N TYR A 359 11.86 -6.52 -11.43
CA TYR A 359 12.71 -5.33 -11.36
C TYR A 359 13.81 -5.50 -10.32
N GLU A 360 15.06 -5.22 -10.73
CA GLU A 360 16.25 -5.09 -9.90
C GLU A 360 16.48 -6.20 -8.85
N LYS A 361 17.69 -6.76 -8.82
CA LYS A 361 18.04 -7.72 -7.77
C LYS A 361 18.16 -7.02 -6.40
N SER A 362 17.12 -7.09 -5.59
CA SER A 362 17.09 -6.70 -4.18
C SER A 362 16.71 -7.89 -3.31
N TYR A 363 17.03 -7.83 -2.01
CA TYR A 363 16.68 -8.89 -1.07
C TYR A 363 15.17 -9.17 -1.04
N LYS A 364 14.34 -8.11 -0.98
CA LYS A 364 12.87 -8.23 -1.00
C LYS A 364 12.35 -8.91 -2.27
N ARG A 365 12.93 -8.60 -3.44
CA ARG A 365 12.53 -9.20 -4.72
C ARG A 365 12.95 -10.66 -4.83
N LEU A 366 14.13 -10.99 -4.31
CA LEU A 366 14.57 -12.38 -4.21
C LEU A 366 13.66 -13.19 -3.27
N GLU A 367 13.23 -12.61 -2.15
CA GLU A 367 12.26 -13.22 -1.24
C GLU A 367 10.91 -13.48 -1.95
N GLN A 368 10.37 -12.49 -2.67
CA GLN A 368 9.14 -12.64 -3.47
C GLN A 368 9.29 -13.72 -4.54
N PHE A 369 10.41 -13.73 -5.27
CA PHE A 369 10.73 -14.75 -6.27
C PHE A 369 10.73 -16.16 -5.67
N MET A 370 11.43 -16.34 -4.54
CA MET A 370 11.51 -17.63 -3.86
C MET A 370 10.16 -18.08 -3.31
N ASN A 371 9.44 -17.16 -2.70
CA ASN A 371 8.13 -17.40 -2.14
C ASN A 371 7.11 -17.82 -3.22
N GLU A 372 7.10 -17.12 -4.35
CA GLU A 372 6.22 -17.42 -5.49
C GLU A 372 6.51 -18.83 -6.04
N ILE A 373 7.78 -19.22 -6.20
CA ILE A 373 8.16 -20.59 -6.58
C ILE A 373 7.71 -21.60 -5.53
N GLN A 374 7.97 -21.35 -4.25
CA GLN A 374 7.65 -22.27 -3.16
C GLN A 374 6.15 -22.51 -3.00
N ILE A 375 5.33 -21.48 -3.23
CA ILE A 375 3.87 -21.57 -3.16
C ILE A 375 3.33 -22.28 -4.41
N LEU A 376 3.66 -21.79 -5.60
CA LEU A 376 3.10 -22.31 -6.85
C LEU A 376 3.51 -23.76 -7.16
N THR A 377 4.66 -24.22 -6.66
CA THR A 377 5.06 -25.63 -6.78
C THR A 377 4.14 -26.60 -6.05
N ARG A 378 3.45 -26.13 -5.02
CA ARG A 378 2.56 -26.93 -4.18
C ARG A 378 1.11 -26.87 -4.65
N LEU A 379 0.78 -25.93 -5.52
CA LEU A 379 -0.58 -25.65 -5.95
C LEU A 379 -0.82 -26.19 -7.34
N ARG A 380 -1.95 -26.89 -7.50
CA ARG A 380 -2.44 -27.36 -8.79
C ARG A 380 -3.95 -27.23 -8.79
N HIS A 381 -4.45 -26.23 -9.49
CA HIS A 381 -5.87 -25.96 -9.59
C HIS A 381 -6.19 -25.32 -10.94
N GLN A 382 -7.34 -25.67 -11.51
CA GLN A 382 -7.71 -25.21 -12.86
C GLN A 382 -7.79 -23.67 -12.93
N ASN A 383 -8.25 -23.03 -11.85
CA ASN A 383 -8.44 -21.58 -11.77
C ASN A 383 -7.22 -20.80 -11.24
N LEU A 384 -6.06 -21.45 -11.15
CA LEU A 384 -4.79 -20.81 -10.82
C LEU A 384 -3.86 -20.82 -12.03
N VAL A 385 -3.05 -19.77 -12.16
CA VAL A 385 -2.01 -19.72 -13.21
C VAL A 385 -0.93 -20.77 -12.94
N SER A 386 -0.54 -21.47 -14.00
CA SER A 386 0.48 -22.52 -13.92
C SER A 386 1.88 -21.93 -14.09
N LEU A 387 2.77 -22.22 -13.14
CA LEU A 387 4.20 -21.93 -13.25
C LEU A 387 4.89 -23.04 -14.06
N TYR A 388 5.49 -22.69 -15.20
CA TYR A 388 6.27 -23.62 -16.02
C TYR A 388 7.73 -23.72 -15.60
N GLY A 389 8.30 -22.65 -15.03
CA GLY A 389 9.70 -22.63 -14.64
C GLY A 389 10.24 -21.28 -14.25
N CYS A 390 11.54 -21.26 -13.96
CA CYS A 390 12.24 -20.05 -13.55
C CYS A 390 13.71 -20.05 -13.98
N THR A 391 14.37 -18.91 -13.90
CA THR A 391 15.84 -18.83 -13.96
C THR A 391 16.48 -19.22 -12.63
N SER A 392 17.80 -19.45 -12.63
CA SER A 392 18.54 -19.67 -11.39
C SER A 392 18.55 -18.42 -10.52
N GLN A 393 18.46 -18.60 -9.20
CA GLN A 393 18.62 -17.50 -8.22
C GLN A 393 19.96 -16.77 -8.33
N HIS A 394 20.97 -17.43 -8.89
CA HIS A 394 22.31 -16.88 -9.09
C HIS A 394 22.42 -16.07 -10.39
N CYS A 395 21.41 -16.12 -11.28
CA CYS A 395 21.35 -15.27 -12.45
C CYS A 395 21.24 -13.79 -12.04
N LYS A 396 21.71 -12.91 -12.95
CA LYS A 396 21.58 -11.46 -12.79
C LYS A 396 20.11 -11.03 -12.80
N GLU A 397 19.29 -11.70 -13.60
CA GLU A 397 17.86 -11.44 -13.77
C GLU A 397 17.04 -12.61 -13.25
N LEU A 398 16.04 -12.28 -12.41
CA LEU A 398 15.10 -13.23 -11.83
C LEU A 398 13.85 -13.26 -12.72
N LEU A 399 13.67 -14.37 -13.43
CA LEU A 399 12.60 -14.56 -14.41
C LEU A 399 11.72 -15.75 -14.01
N LEU A 400 10.41 -15.54 -14.04
CA LEU A 400 9.39 -16.58 -13.84
C LEU A 400 8.65 -16.80 -15.17
N VAL A 401 8.41 -18.05 -15.51
CA VAL A 401 7.79 -18.47 -16.78
C VAL A 401 6.46 -19.13 -16.47
N TYR A 402 5.37 -18.54 -16.95
CA TYR A 402 4.01 -19.01 -16.73
C TYR A 402 3.34 -19.43 -18.04
N GLU A 403 2.20 -20.13 -17.91
CA GLU A 403 1.26 -20.25 -19.02
C GLU A 403 0.82 -18.86 -19.54
N TYR A 404 0.72 -18.72 -20.86
CA TYR A 404 0.18 -17.50 -21.45
C TYR A 404 -1.35 -17.56 -21.52
N VAL A 405 -1.99 -16.57 -20.92
CA VAL A 405 -3.46 -16.44 -20.85
C VAL A 405 -3.92 -15.32 -21.80
N LYS A 406 -4.66 -15.69 -22.85
CA LYS A 406 -4.81 -14.85 -24.05
C LYS A 406 -5.74 -13.65 -23.91
N ASN A 407 -6.81 -13.76 -23.13
CA ASN A 407 -7.81 -12.69 -23.05
C ASN A 407 -7.45 -11.61 -22.02
N GLY A 408 -6.22 -11.57 -21.51
CA GLY A 408 -5.78 -10.52 -20.59
C GLY A 408 -6.47 -10.61 -19.22
N THR A 409 -6.60 -9.47 -18.54
CA THR A 409 -7.11 -9.38 -17.16
C THR A 409 -8.58 -8.98 -17.13
N VAL A 410 -9.31 -9.32 -16.06
CA VAL A 410 -10.70 -8.88 -15.86
C VAL A 410 -10.81 -7.35 -15.90
N ALA A 411 -9.83 -6.64 -15.34
CA ALA A 411 -9.77 -5.18 -15.36
C ALA A 411 -9.79 -4.61 -16.79
N ASP A 412 -9.09 -5.26 -17.73
CA ASP A 412 -9.06 -4.83 -19.14
C ASP A 412 -10.45 -4.92 -19.79
N HIS A 413 -11.26 -5.91 -19.39
CA HIS A 413 -12.63 -6.09 -19.90
C HIS A 413 -13.66 -5.17 -19.23
N LEU A 414 -13.42 -4.75 -17.99
CA LEU A 414 -14.33 -3.84 -17.27
C LEU A 414 -14.11 -2.37 -17.65
N TYR A 415 -12.86 -1.90 -17.66
CA TYR A 415 -12.54 -0.48 -17.84
C TYR A 415 -11.24 -0.21 -18.65
N GLY A 416 -10.71 -1.20 -19.37
CA GLY A 416 -9.50 -1.06 -20.18
C GLY A 416 -9.60 -0.03 -21.32
N LYS A 417 -8.53 0.76 -21.52
CA LYS A 417 -8.46 1.84 -22.52
C LYS A 417 -8.27 1.37 -23.97
N ASN A 418 -7.98 0.08 -24.20
CA ASN A 418 -7.72 -0.45 -25.55
C ASN A 418 -9.03 -0.90 -26.23
N THR A 419 -9.39 -0.13 -27.26
CA THR A 419 -10.66 -0.18 -28.01
C THR A 419 -10.88 -1.43 -28.88
N THR A 420 -9.94 -2.37 -28.92
CA THR A 420 -10.06 -3.60 -29.72
C THR A 420 -10.71 -4.76 -28.95
N SER A 421 -10.79 -4.66 -27.62
CA SER A 421 -11.20 -5.76 -26.72
C SER A 421 -12.50 -5.48 -25.96
N ARG A 422 -13.36 -4.58 -26.44
CA ARG A 422 -14.63 -4.25 -25.77
C ARG A 422 -15.69 -5.35 -25.96
N LEU A 423 -15.30 -6.61 -25.75
CA LEU A 423 -16.21 -7.70 -25.43
C LEU A 423 -16.73 -7.41 -24.02
N LEU A 424 -17.79 -6.62 -23.98
CA LEU A 424 -18.52 -6.32 -22.76
C LEU A 424 -18.97 -7.64 -22.15
N LEU A 425 -18.44 -7.95 -20.96
CA LEU A 425 -18.74 -9.20 -20.28
C LEU A 425 -20.21 -9.17 -19.84
N PRO A 426 -21.08 -10.05 -20.39
CA PRO A 426 -22.46 -10.15 -19.94
C PRO A 426 -22.51 -10.65 -18.49
N TRP A 427 -23.60 -10.35 -17.79
CA TRP A 427 -23.76 -10.73 -16.39
C TRP A 427 -23.48 -12.22 -16.09
N PRO A 428 -23.96 -13.21 -16.88
CA PRO A 428 -23.64 -14.61 -16.64
C PRO A 428 -22.13 -14.92 -16.64
N ILE A 429 -21.35 -14.25 -17.49
CA ILE A 429 -19.90 -14.42 -17.53
C ILE A 429 -19.26 -13.78 -16.29
N ARG A 430 -19.74 -12.62 -15.85
CA ARG A 430 -19.25 -11.95 -14.63
C ARG A 430 -19.53 -12.78 -13.37
N LEU A 431 -20.73 -13.38 -13.28
CA LEU A 431 -21.08 -14.30 -12.19
C LEU A 431 -20.17 -15.54 -12.20
N ARG A 432 -19.93 -16.13 -13.37
CA ARG A 432 -18.98 -17.26 -13.49
C ARG A 432 -17.56 -16.85 -13.07
N ILE A 433 -17.09 -15.65 -13.45
CA ILE A 433 -15.80 -15.12 -13.01
C ILE A 433 -15.76 -15.01 -11.47
N ALA A 434 -16.82 -14.51 -10.84
CA ALA A 434 -16.91 -14.46 -9.38
C ALA A 434 -16.83 -15.87 -8.76
N ILE A 435 -17.59 -16.84 -9.28
CA ILE A 435 -17.60 -18.23 -8.80
C ILE A 435 -16.23 -18.89 -8.95
N GLU A 436 -15.63 -18.81 -10.12
CA GLU A 436 -14.33 -19.44 -10.39
C GLU A 436 -13.19 -18.78 -9.60
N THR A 437 -13.26 -17.46 -9.36
CA THR A 437 -12.33 -16.75 -8.47
C THR A 437 -12.53 -17.18 -7.01
N ALA A 438 -13.78 -17.27 -6.54
CA ALA A 438 -14.08 -17.75 -5.20
C ALA A 438 -13.63 -19.21 -5.00
N THR A 439 -13.78 -20.05 -6.03
CA THR A 439 -13.28 -21.44 -6.05
C THR A 439 -11.76 -21.48 -5.90
N ALA A 440 -11.03 -20.63 -6.63
CA ALA A 440 -9.58 -20.52 -6.49
C ALA A 440 -9.16 -20.09 -5.08
N LEU A 441 -9.79 -19.06 -4.51
CA LEU A 441 -9.44 -18.54 -3.18
C LEU A 441 -9.82 -19.52 -2.06
N SER A 442 -10.97 -20.19 -2.15
CA SER A 442 -11.36 -21.30 -1.28
C SER A 442 -10.29 -22.39 -1.25
N TYR A 443 -9.82 -22.82 -2.43
CA TYR A 443 -8.72 -23.79 -2.54
C TYR A 443 -7.40 -23.30 -1.88
N LEU A 444 -7.06 -22.02 -2.05
CA LEU A 444 -5.87 -21.43 -1.40
C LEU A 444 -6.01 -21.44 0.12
N HIS A 445 -7.15 -21.01 0.65
CA HIS A 445 -7.41 -20.92 2.08
C HIS A 445 -7.45 -22.32 2.72
N ALA A 446 -8.04 -23.30 2.06
CA ALA A 446 -7.99 -24.71 2.47
C ALA A 446 -6.56 -25.30 2.44
N SER A 447 -5.64 -24.67 1.69
CA SER A 447 -4.22 -25.02 1.65
C SER A 447 -3.35 -24.13 2.57
N ASP A 448 -3.97 -23.42 3.51
CA ASP A 448 -3.33 -22.47 4.43
C ASP A 448 -2.52 -21.37 3.70
N ILE A 449 -3.01 -20.87 2.57
CA ILE A 449 -2.34 -19.82 1.78
C ILE A 449 -3.24 -18.60 1.65
N ILE A 450 -2.71 -17.45 2.05
CA ILE A 450 -3.37 -16.15 1.86
C ILE A 450 -2.72 -15.47 0.66
N HIS A 451 -3.52 -15.03 -0.31
CA HIS A 451 -3.05 -14.42 -1.55
C HIS A 451 -2.47 -13.02 -1.33
N ARG A 452 -3.17 -12.15 -0.57
CA ARG A 452 -2.81 -10.77 -0.18
C ARG A 452 -2.83 -9.70 -1.27
N ASP A 453 -3.17 -10.05 -2.51
CA ASP A 453 -3.23 -9.09 -3.63
C ASP A 453 -4.33 -9.50 -4.63
N VAL A 454 -5.50 -9.87 -4.09
CA VAL A 454 -6.68 -10.19 -4.91
C VAL A 454 -7.22 -8.88 -5.51
N LYS A 455 -7.27 -8.81 -6.84
CA LYS A 455 -7.77 -7.67 -7.61
C LYS A 455 -8.06 -8.11 -9.04
N THR A 456 -8.87 -7.36 -9.76
CA THR A 456 -9.23 -7.63 -11.17
C THR A 456 -8.02 -7.66 -12.11
N ASN A 457 -6.93 -6.93 -11.82
CA ASN A 457 -5.68 -7.00 -12.57
C ASN A 457 -4.90 -8.32 -12.40
N ASN A 458 -5.17 -9.08 -11.33
CA ASN A 458 -4.52 -10.37 -11.03
C ASN A 458 -5.43 -11.57 -11.37
N ILE A 459 -6.60 -11.32 -11.97
CA ILE A 459 -7.54 -12.34 -12.42
C ILE A 459 -7.52 -12.31 -13.95
N LEU A 460 -6.95 -13.33 -14.57
CA LEU A 460 -6.84 -13.44 -16.03
C LEU A 460 -7.93 -14.33 -16.61
N LEU A 461 -8.23 -14.13 -17.89
CA LEU A 461 -9.25 -14.87 -18.63
C LEU A 461 -8.63 -15.68 -19.77
N ASP A 462 -8.88 -16.99 -19.78
CA ASP A 462 -8.48 -17.84 -20.90
C ASP A 462 -9.42 -17.71 -22.11
N ASN A 463 -9.20 -18.52 -23.15
CA ASN A 463 -9.98 -18.48 -24.39
C ASN A 463 -11.48 -18.75 -24.19
N ASN A 464 -11.84 -19.46 -23.12
CA ASN A 464 -13.22 -19.77 -22.77
C ASN A 464 -13.82 -18.76 -21.78
N PHE A 465 -13.08 -17.69 -21.46
CA PHE A 465 -13.37 -16.75 -20.37
C PHE A 465 -13.42 -17.44 -19.00
N SER A 466 -12.64 -18.50 -18.81
CA SER A 466 -12.41 -19.11 -17.50
C SER A 466 -11.25 -18.41 -16.79
N VAL A 467 -11.34 -18.34 -15.48
CA VAL A 467 -10.47 -17.58 -14.59
C VAL A 467 -9.15 -18.29 -14.36
N LYS A 468 -8.07 -17.51 -14.36
CA LYS A 468 -6.74 -17.85 -13.88
C LYS A 468 -6.27 -16.78 -12.90
N VAL A 469 -6.30 -17.06 -11.60
CA VAL A 469 -5.74 -16.18 -10.57
C VAL A 469 -4.21 -16.25 -10.61
N ALA A 470 -3.56 -15.08 -10.58
CA ALA A 470 -2.12 -14.93 -10.74
C ALA A 470 -1.50 -13.95 -9.72
N ASP A 471 -0.17 -13.86 -9.77
CA ASP A 471 0.70 -12.99 -8.94
C ASP A 471 0.76 -13.37 -7.46
N PHE A 472 1.50 -14.43 -7.18
CA PHE A 472 1.70 -14.98 -5.83
C PHE A 472 2.90 -14.37 -5.10
N GLY A 473 3.46 -13.27 -5.64
CA GLY A 473 4.67 -12.65 -5.11
C GLY A 473 4.51 -12.14 -3.67
N LEU A 474 3.30 -11.74 -3.28
CA LEU A 474 2.99 -11.31 -1.91
C LEU A 474 2.44 -12.42 -1.01
N SER A 475 1.97 -13.53 -1.60
CA SER A 475 1.22 -14.56 -0.89
C SER A 475 1.99 -15.17 0.27
N ARG A 476 1.31 -15.72 1.26
CA ARG A 476 1.97 -16.31 2.43
C ARG A 476 1.28 -17.57 2.91
N LEU A 477 2.10 -18.49 3.40
CA LEU A 477 1.64 -19.62 4.20
C LEU A 477 1.17 -19.12 5.56
N PHE A 478 -0.02 -19.53 5.94
CA PHE A 478 -0.59 -19.30 7.25
C PHE A 478 -0.05 -20.36 8.23
N PRO A 479 0.54 -19.96 9.37
CA PRO A 479 1.02 -20.92 10.35
C PRO A 479 -0.16 -21.67 10.99
N THR A 480 -0.15 -22.99 10.97
CA THR A 480 -1.23 -23.87 11.47
C THR A 480 -1.58 -23.63 12.95
N ASP A 481 -0.66 -23.07 13.75
CA ASP A 481 -0.83 -22.83 15.19
C ASP A 481 -1.13 -21.36 15.56
N LYS A 482 -1.53 -20.50 14.60
CA LYS A 482 -1.78 -19.08 14.86
C LYS A 482 -3.11 -18.61 14.29
N THR A 483 -3.75 -17.66 14.96
CA THR A 483 -5.00 -17.04 14.51
C THR A 483 -4.79 -15.91 13.51
N HIS A 484 -3.55 -15.45 13.34
CA HIS A 484 -3.18 -14.38 12.40
C HIS A 484 -1.67 -14.37 12.13
N VAL A 485 -1.28 -13.70 11.06
CA VAL A 485 0.13 -13.38 10.76
C VAL A 485 0.38 -11.89 11.02
N SER A 486 1.21 -11.58 12.02
CA SER A 486 1.64 -10.20 12.28
C SER A 486 2.67 -9.77 11.22
N THR A 487 2.31 -8.84 10.35
CA THR A 487 3.18 -8.37 9.27
C THR A 487 2.82 -6.96 8.81
N ALA A 488 3.81 -6.22 8.31
CA ALA A 488 3.58 -4.95 7.63
C ALA A 488 2.52 -5.09 6.53
N PRO A 489 1.52 -4.17 6.47
CA PRO A 489 0.55 -4.09 5.39
C PRO A 489 1.22 -4.04 4.03
N GLN A 490 0.83 -4.97 3.16
CA GLN A 490 1.22 -4.99 1.75
C GLN A 490 0.00 -5.45 0.95
N GLY A 491 -0.19 -4.84 -0.21
CA GLY A 491 -1.33 -5.06 -1.10
C GLY A 491 -1.55 -3.84 -1.98
N THR A 492 -2.59 -3.87 -2.80
CA THR A 492 -2.93 -2.76 -3.70
C THR A 492 -3.92 -1.80 -3.02
N PRO A 493 -3.68 -0.48 -3.05
CA PRO A 493 -4.66 0.51 -2.57
C PRO A 493 -6.04 0.32 -3.22
N GLY A 494 -7.11 0.45 -2.44
CA GLY A 494 -8.48 0.16 -2.86
C GLY A 494 -8.96 -1.24 -2.48
N TYR A 495 -8.08 -2.24 -2.52
CA TYR A 495 -8.39 -3.64 -2.16
C TYR A 495 -7.89 -4.04 -0.77
N LEU A 496 -7.03 -3.22 -0.17
CA LEU A 496 -6.39 -3.53 1.11
C LEU A 496 -7.41 -3.52 2.26
N ASP A 497 -7.46 -4.64 2.98
CA ASP A 497 -8.28 -4.80 4.18
C ASP A 497 -7.96 -3.72 5.24
N PRO A 498 -8.94 -2.91 5.68
CA PRO A 498 -8.73 -1.83 6.62
C PRO A 498 -8.32 -2.33 8.01
N GLU A 499 -8.85 -3.46 8.49
CA GLU A 499 -8.47 -4.04 9.79
C GLU A 499 -7.02 -4.52 9.75
N TYR A 500 -6.62 -5.20 8.66
CA TYR A 500 -5.24 -5.61 8.45
C TYR A 500 -4.30 -4.40 8.39
N HIS A 501 -4.69 -3.33 7.68
CA HIS A 501 -3.91 -2.10 7.58
C HIS A 501 -3.72 -1.43 8.95
N GLN A 502 -4.76 -1.38 9.79
CA GLN A 502 -4.73 -0.74 11.10
C GLN A 502 -3.99 -1.58 12.15
N CYS A 503 -4.27 -2.88 12.21
CA CYS A 503 -3.82 -3.76 13.29
C CYS A 503 -2.60 -4.62 12.93
N TYR A 504 -2.11 -4.57 11.69
CA TYR A 504 -0.97 -5.38 11.20
C TYR A 504 -1.23 -6.89 11.30
N ARG A 505 -2.49 -7.31 11.39
CA ARG A 505 -2.92 -8.72 11.54
C ARG A 505 -3.51 -9.22 10.23
N LEU A 506 -2.74 -10.04 9.53
CA LEU A 506 -3.20 -10.68 8.29
C LEU A 506 -3.96 -11.98 8.61
N THR A 507 -5.11 -12.15 7.97
CA THR A 507 -5.93 -13.38 8.03
C THR A 507 -6.46 -13.74 6.63
N ASP A 508 -7.01 -14.93 6.46
CA ASP A 508 -7.75 -15.35 5.26
C ASP A 508 -8.91 -14.39 4.94
N LYS A 509 -9.53 -13.80 5.98
CA LYS A 509 -10.56 -12.75 5.84
C LYS A 509 -10.08 -11.46 5.19
N SER A 510 -8.76 -11.25 5.10
CA SER A 510 -8.21 -10.12 4.33
C SER A 510 -8.38 -10.33 2.82
N ASP A 511 -8.26 -11.56 2.33
CA ASP A 511 -8.57 -11.87 0.92
C ASP A 511 -10.08 -11.78 0.64
N VAL A 512 -10.92 -12.13 1.63
CA VAL A 512 -12.39 -11.99 1.53
C VAL A 512 -12.78 -10.53 1.30
N TYR A 513 -12.17 -9.60 2.04
CA TYR A 513 -12.40 -8.16 1.83
C TYR A 513 -12.00 -7.73 0.42
N SER A 514 -10.80 -8.10 -0.03
CA SER A 514 -10.32 -7.79 -1.38
C SER A 514 -11.24 -8.39 -2.46
N PHE A 515 -11.76 -9.60 -2.25
CA PHE A 515 -12.73 -10.24 -3.15
C PHE A 515 -14.08 -9.49 -3.15
N GLY A 516 -14.53 -8.97 -2.01
CA GLY A 516 -15.70 -8.10 -1.92
C GLY A 516 -15.58 -6.87 -2.84
N VAL A 517 -14.41 -6.25 -2.91
CA VAL A 517 -14.15 -5.15 -3.85
C VAL A 517 -14.25 -5.63 -5.29
N VAL A 518 -13.69 -6.79 -5.62
CA VAL A 518 -13.81 -7.41 -6.96
C VAL A 518 -15.28 -7.64 -7.34
N LEU A 519 -16.14 -8.08 -6.42
CA LEU A 519 -17.57 -8.24 -6.69
C LEU A 519 -18.24 -6.91 -7.05
N ILE A 520 -17.90 -5.81 -6.36
CA ILE A 520 -18.42 -4.47 -6.69
C ILE A 520 -17.89 -3.99 -8.05
N GLU A 521 -16.63 -4.25 -8.39
CA GLU A 521 -16.10 -3.96 -9.73
C GLU A 521 -16.84 -4.75 -10.82
N LEU A 522 -17.14 -6.03 -10.58
CA LEU A 522 -17.93 -6.85 -11.52
C LEU A 522 -19.37 -6.34 -11.70
N ILE A 523 -19.96 -5.75 -10.67
CA ILE A 523 -21.31 -5.16 -10.75
C ILE A 523 -21.29 -3.81 -11.47
N SER A 524 -20.31 -2.97 -11.18
CA SER A 524 -20.32 -1.55 -11.57
C SER A 524 -19.48 -1.21 -12.80
N SER A 525 -18.52 -2.07 -13.18
CA SER A 525 -17.47 -1.76 -14.16
C SER A 525 -16.62 -0.53 -13.80
N LEU A 526 -16.65 -0.10 -12.53
CA LEU A 526 -15.89 1.03 -12.04
C LEU A 526 -14.57 0.57 -11.42
N PRO A 527 -13.47 1.34 -11.56
CA PRO A 527 -12.21 1.01 -10.91
C PRO A 527 -12.30 1.20 -9.39
N ALA A 528 -11.58 0.35 -8.65
CA ALA A 528 -11.50 0.38 -7.18
C ALA A 528 -11.01 1.72 -6.60
N ILE A 529 -10.12 2.42 -7.30
CA ILE A 529 -9.65 3.77 -6.96
C ILE A 529 -9.82 4.67 -8.17
N ASP A 530 -10.47 5.81 -7.96
CA ASP A 530 -10.74 6.81 -9.00
C ASP A 530 -10.54 8.21 -8.45
N MET A 531 -9.48 8.88 -8.90
CA MET A 531 -9.10 10.20 -8.41
C MET A 531 -9.96 11.31 -8.99
N ASP A 532 -10.78 11.01 -10.01
CA ASP A 532 -11.69 11.98 -10.62
C ASP A 532 -13.03 12.07 -9.86
N ARG A 533 -13.28 11.14 -8.91
CA ARG A 533 -14.45 11.18 -8.02
C ARG A 533 -14.28 12.19 -6.89
N ASP A 534 -15.40 12.50 -6.24
CA ASP A 534 -15.40 13.26 -4.99
C ASP A 534 -14.44 12.66 -3.96
N LYS A 535 -13.78 13.52 -3.18
CA LYS A 535 -12.72 13.12 -2.23
C LYS A 535 -13.12 11.98 -1.28
N HIS A 536 -14.39 11.88 -0.91
CA HIS A 536 -14.92 10.84 -0.01
C HIS A 536 -15.33 9.55 -0.75
N GLU A 537 -15.46 9.60 -2.08
CA GLU A 537 -15.89 8.53 -2.97
C GLU A 537 -14.76 8.01 -3.89
N VAL A 538 -13.53 8.48 -3.71
CA VAL A 538 -12.33 7.99 -4.43
C VAL A 538 -12.20 6.47 -4.32
N ASN A 539 -12.56 5.90 -3.16
CA ASN A 539 -12.63 4.46 -2.95
C ASN A 539 -13.99 3.92 -3.40
N LEU A 540 -13.99 2.91 -4.28
CA LEU A 540 -15.20 2.30 -4.82
C LEU A 540 -16.14 1.74 -3.75
N PHE A 541 -15.62 1.22 -2.64
CA PHE A 541 -16.47 0.78 -1.53
C PHE A 541 -17.28 1.94 -0.95
N ASN A 542 -16.65 3.09 -0.70
CA ASN A 542 -17.35 4.27 -0.18
C ASN A 542 -18.41 4.78 -1.18
N TYR A 543 -18.07 4.77 -2.47
CA TYR A 543 -19.00 5.13 -3.55
C TYR A 543 -20.21 4.19 -3.58
N ALA A 544 -19.97 2.87 -3.55
CA ALA A 544 -21.03 1.87 -3.53
C ALA A 544 -21.91 2.02 -2.28
N MET A 545 -21.30 2.15 -1.10
CA MET A 545 -22.01 2.33 0.16
C MET A 545 -22.93 3.56 0.12
N ASN A 546 -22.46 4.68 -0.42
CA ASN A 546 -23.26 5.89 -0.58
C ASN A 546 -24.51 5.65 -1.44
N ARG A 547 -24.36 4.95 -2.58
CA ARG A 547 -25.47 4.65 -3.49
C ARG A 547 -26.48 3.69 -2.88
N ILE A 548 -26.02 2.66 -2.18
CA ILE A 548 -26.92 1.74 -1.48
C ILE A 548 -27.67 2.44 -0.33
N GLN A 549 -26.99 3.25 0.49
CA GLN A 549 -27.63 4.04 1.56
C GLN A 549 -28.75 4.96 1.05
N ARG A 550 -28.59 5.48 -0.17
CA ARG A 550 -29.57 6.36 -0.82
C ARG A 550 -30.65 5.61 -1.60
N CYS A 551 -30.70 4.28 -1.50
CA CYS A 551 -31.59 3.43 -2.30
C CYS A 551 -31.41 3.61 -3.83
N ALA A 552 -30.22 4.03 -4.25
CA ALA A 552 -29.86 4.31 -5.65
C ALA A 552 -28.92 3.22 -6.19
N PHE A 553 -29.19 1.94 -5.88
CA PHE A 553 -28.33 0.83 -6.30
C PHE A 553 -28.29 0.67 -7.83
N ASP A 554 -29.37 1.01 -8.51
CA ASP A 554 -29.45 1.07 -9.97
C ASP A 554 -28.43 2.02 -10.60
N GLU A 555 -28.04 3.09 -9.90
CA GLU A 555 -26.96 4.00 -10.35
C GLU A 555 -25.56 3.38 -10.22
N LEU A 556 -25.38 2.38 -9.35
CA LEU A 556 -24.11 1.68 -9.17
C LEU A 556 -23.91 0.57 -10.22
N VAL A 557 -24.99 -0.08 -10.66
CA VAL A 557 -24.93 -1.22 -11.57
C VAL A 557 -24.55 -0.75 -12.97
N ASP A 558 -23.63 -1.46 -13.62
CA ASP A 558 -23.27 -1.19 -15.02
C ASP A 558 -24.55 -1.24 -15.90
N PRO A 559 -24.90 -0.12 -16.58
CA PRO A 559 -26.11 -0.05 -17.40
C PRO A 559 -26.20 -1.13 -18.49
N GLN A 560 -25.06 -1.67 -18.90
CA GLN A 560 -24.96 -2.67 -19.96
C GLN A 560 -25.30 -4.09 -19.50
N LEU A 561 -25.46 -4.31 -18.18
CA LEU A 561 -25.90 -5.59 -17.65
C LEU A 561 -27.39 -5.86 -17.87
N GLY A 562 -28.18 -4.84 -18.24
CA GLY A 562 -29.63 -4.98 -18.41
C GLY A 562 -30.39 -5.06 -17.09
N PHE A 563 -29.84 -4.48 -16.02
CA PHE A 563 -30.42 -4.49 -14.66
C PHE A 563 -31.90 -4.06 -14.59
N ALA A 564 -32.28 -3.04 -15.37
CA ALA A 564 -33.66 -2.55 -15.39
C ALA A 564 -34.60 -3.40 -16.26
N LEU A 565 -34.07 -4.26 -17.13
CA LEU A 565 -34.80 -4.95 -18.19
C LEU A 565 -34.99 -6.45 -17.92
N ASP A 566 -34.08 -7.07 -17.18
CA ASP A 566 -34.07 -8.51 -16.92
C ASP A 566 -34.23 -8.77 -15.40
N PHE A 567 -35.36 -9.34 -15.02
CA PHE A 567 -35.68 -9.68 -13.62
C PHE A 567 -34.63 -10.62 -13.02
N LYS A 568 -34.17 -11.61 -13.78
CA LYS A 568 -33.17 -12.58 -13.32
C LYS A 568 -31.84 -11.88 -13.07
N VAL A 569 -31.39 -11.02 -14.01
CA VAL A 569 -30.17 -10.23 -13.80
C VAL A 569 -30.31 -9.30 -12.61
N LYS A 570 -31.44 -8.58 -12.48
CA LYS A 570 -31.73 -7.72 -11.33
C LYS A 570 -31.59 -8.47 -10.01
N ARG A 571 -32.24 -9.63 -9.90
CA ARG A 571 -32.21 -10.47 -8.70
C ARG A 571 -30.81 -10.98 -8.39
N MET A 572 -30.11 -11.52 -9.38
CA MET A 572 -28.74 -12.03 -9.21
C MET A 572 -27.76 -10.93 -8.79
N THR A 573 -27.76 -9.78 -9.48
CA THR A 573 -26.87 -8.65 -9.17
C THR A 573 -27.12 -8.10 -7.77
N THR A 574 -28.38 -7.99 -7.34
CA THR A 574 -28.70 -7.58 -5.96
C THR A 574 -28.17 -8.57 -4.94
N LEU A 575 -28.36 -9.88 -5.13
CA LEU A 575 -27.85 -10.91 -4.20
C LEU A 575 -26.31 -10.94 -4.15
N VAL A 576 -25.64 -10.76 -5.28
CA VAL A 576 -24.16 -10.65 -5.33
C VAL A 576 -23.70 -9.38 -4.62
N ALA A 577 -24.43 -8.27 -4.74
CA ALA A 577 -24.13 -7.05 -4.00
C ALA A 577 -24.30 -7.24 -2.48
N GLU A 578 -25.32 -7.97 -2.03
CA GLU A 578 -25.49 -8.33 -0.60
C GLU A 578 -24.31 -9.12 -0.08
N LEU A 579 -23.86 -10.11 -0.85
CA LEU A 579 -22.68 -10.89 -0.51
C LEU A 579 -21.41 -10.03 -0.48
N ALA A 580 -21.24 -9.12 -1.44
CA ALA A 580 -20.13 -8.17 -1.47
C ALA A 580 -20.11 -7.31 -0.20
N PHE A 581 -21.27 -6.84 0.27
CA PHE A 581 -21.36 -6.10 1.52
C PHE A 581 -20.97 -6.88 2.75
N GLN A 582 -21.33 -8.17 2.82
CA GLN A 582 -20.89 -9.04 3.90
C GLN A 582 -19.37 -9.26 3.85
N CYS A 583 -18.79 -9.38 2.66
CA CYS A 583 -17.34 -9.48 2.49
C CYS A 583 -16.60 -8.20 2.91
N LEU A 584 -17.23 -7.03 2.75
CA LEU A 584 -16.66 -5.70 3.00
C LEU A 584 -16.92 -5.17 4.42
N GLN A 585 -17.41 -6.01 5.34
CA GLN A 585 -17.58 -5.61 6.74
C GLN A 585 -16.25 -5.18 7.36
N HIS A 586 -16.28 -4.15 8.22
CA HIS A 586 -15.07 -3.64 8.85
C HIS A 586 -14.40 -4.72 9.71
N ASP A 587 -15.14 -5.35 10.61
CA ASP A 587 -14.61 -6.40 11.49
C ASP A 587 -14.63 -7.76 10.78
N LYS A 588 -13.47 -8.43 10.73
CA LYS A 588 -13.30 -9.73 10.02
C LYS A 588 -14.20 -10.86 10.54
N GLU A 589 -14.68 -10.75 11.79
CA GLU A 589 -15.57 -11.73 12.41
C GLU A 589 -16.94 -11.79 11.72
N PHE A 590 -17.39 -10.68 11.11
CA PHE A 590 -18.64 -10.62 10.35
C PHE A 590 -18.48 -10.96 8.87
N ARG A 591 -17.25 -11.05 8.37
CA ARG A 591 -17.01 -11.48 6.99
C ARG A 591 -17.23 -12.99 6.89
N PRO A 592 -17.87 -13.51 5.84
CA PRO A 592 -17.91 -14.95 5.59
C PRO A 592 -16.51 -15.51 5.28
N SER A 593 -16.34 -16.82 5.35
CA SER A 593 -15.20 -17.53 4.76
C SER A 593 -15.35 -17.63 3.23
N MET A 594 -14.25 -17.86 2.51
CA MET A 594 -14.34 -18.03 1.04
C MET A 594 -15.17 -19.26 0.62
N ASP A 595 -15.23 -20.31 1.45
CA ASP A 595 -16.10 -21.46 1.23
C ASP A 595 -17.59 -21.09 1.32
N GLU A 596 -17.96 -20.29 2.32
CA GLU A 596 -19.33 -19.78 2.47
C GLU A 596 -19.68 -18.84 1.30
N VAL A 597 -18.76 -17.94 0.93
CA VAL A 597 -18.91 -17.05 -0.25
C VAL A 597 -19.17 -17.86 -1.51
N LEU A 598 -18.38 -18.91 -1.76
CA LEU A 598 -18.56 -19.81 -2.90
C LEU A 598 -19.92 -20.52 -2.85
N GLY A 599 -20.34 -21.00 -1.68
CA GLY A 599 -21.64 -21.63 -1.48
C GLY A 599 -22.82 -20.69 -1.83
N VAL A 600 -22.73 -19.43 -1.41
CA VAL A 600 -23.74 -18.41 -1.74
C VAL A 600 -23.75 -18.11 -3.23
N LEU A 601 -22.59 -17.92 -3.88
CA LEU A 601 -22.51 -17.64 -5.31
C LEU A 601 -23.09 -18.79 -6.17
N ASN A 602 -22.79 -20.05 -5.82
CA ASN A 602 -23.37 -21.22 -6.49
C ASN A 602 -24.88 -21.31 -6.29
N SER A 603 -25.37 -20.94 -5.10
CA SER A 603 -26.81 -20.89 -4.81
C SER A 603 -27.52 -19.81 -5.63
N ILE A 604 -26.86 -18.66 -5.86
CA ILE A 604 -27.34 -17.61 -6.76
C ILE A 604 -27.38 -18.13 -8.21
N GLU A 605 -26.32 -18.76 -8.70
CA GLU A 605 -26.30 -19.27 -10.08
C GLU A 605 -27.37 -20.35 -10.34
N GLY A 606 -27.57 -21.26 -9.39
CA GLY A 606 -28.47 -22.41 -9.52
C GLY A 606 -29.94 -22.17 -9.18
N ALA A 607 -30.34 -20.96 -8.79
CA ALA A 607 -31.71 -20.67 -8.38
C ALA A 607 -32.70 -20.67 -9.57
N ASP A 608 -33.94 -21.11 -9.32
CA ASP A 608 -35.04 -21.06 -10.28
C ASP A 608 -35.68 -19.66 -10.28
N TYR A 609 -35.13 -18.78 -11.11
CA TYR A 609 -35.59 -17.40 -11.23
C TYR A 609 -36.93 -17.27 -11.95
N GLU A 610 -37.34 -18.26 -12.74
CA GLU A 610 -38.65 -18.24 -13.40
C GLU A 610 -39.76 -18.47 -12.36
N ALA A 611 -39.56 -19.46 -11.48
CA ALA A 611 -40.46 -19.69 -10.35
C ALA A 611 -40.53 -18.47 -9.41
N LEU A 612 -39.37 -17.87 -9.08
CA LEU A 612 -39.32 -16.67 -8.22
C LEU A 612 -40.04 -15.47 -8.86
N GLN A 613 -39.89 -15.29 -10.18
CA GLN A 613 -40.58 -14.22 -10.89
C GLN A 613 -42.10 -14.42 -10.88
N ALA A 614 -42.56 -15.65 -11.10
CA ALA A 614 -43.97 -16.00 -11.05
C ALA A 614 -44.58 -15.78 -9.66
N GLU A 615 -43.86 -16.13 -8.58
CA GLU A 615 -44.28 -15.86 -7.20
C GLU A 615 -44.39 -14.37 -6.90
N GLU A 616 -43.45 -13.55 -7.40
CA GLU A 616 -43.45 -12.10 -7.17
C GLU A 616 -44.59 -11.42 -7.94
N MET A 617 -44.83 -11.83 -9.18
CA MET A 617 -45.99 -11.38 -9.96
C MET A 617 -47.31 -11.76 -9.27
N ALA A 618 -47.44 -13.00 -8.77
CA ALA A 618 -48.64 -13.44 -8.06
C ALA A 618 -48.87 -12.68 -6.74
N LYS A 619 -47.81 -12.21 -6.08
CA LYS A 619 -47.92 -11.36 -4.88
C LYS A 619 -48.39 -9.95 -5.24
N ASN A 620 -47.84 -9.35 -6.30
CA ASN A 620 -48.24 -8.01 -6.72
C ASN A 620 -49.70 -7.96 -7.17
N VAL A 621 -50.17 -8.99 -7.89
CA VAL A 621 -51.61 -9.12 -8.25
C VAL A 621 -52.49 -9.14 -7.00
N LYS A 622 -52.09 -9.89 -5.95
CA LYS A 622 -52.85 -9.90 -4.70
C LYS A 622 -52.87 -8.53 -4.02
N VAL A 623 -51.76 -7.79 -4.06
CA VAL A 623 -51.70 -6.43 -3.49
C VAL A 623 -52.62 -5.49 -4.25
N GLU A 624 -52.60 -5.52 -5.59
CA GLU A 624 -53.52 -4.75 -6.44
C GLU A 624 -54.99 -5.10 -6.16
N ASP A 625 -55.31 -6.39 -5.97
CA ASP A 625 -56.66 -6.83 -5.59
C ASP A 625 -57.09 -6.27 -4.22
N TYR A 626 -56.20 -6.25 -3.22
CA TYR A 626 -56.49 -5.65 -1.91
C TYR A 626 -56.61 -4.12 -1.98
N GLU A 627 -55.77 -3.44 -2.76
CA GLU A 627 -55.85 -1.99 -2.97
C GLU A 627 -57.16 -1.61 -3.70
N ALA A 628 -57.60 -2.42 -4.67
CA ALA A 628 -58.87 -2.24 -5.36
C ALA A 628 -60.07 -2.42 -4.42
N LEU A 629 -60.05 -3.43 -3.54
CA LEU A 629 -61.10 -3.64 -2.53
C LEU A 629 -61.19 -2.48 -1.52
N ILE A 630 -60.04 -1.97 -1.07
CA ILE A 630 -59.99 -0.79 -0.18
C ILE A 630 -60.55 0.44 -0.90
N ALA A 631 -60.20 0.64 -2.18
CA ALA A 631 -60.73 1.75 -2.96
C ALA A 631 -62.26 1.66 -3.13
N GLU A 632 -62.80 0.46 -3.35
CA GLU A 632 -64.24 0.22 -3.49
C GLU A 632 -64.99 0.51 -2.17
N GLU A 633 -64.44 0.07 -1.03
CA GLU A 633 -64.99 0.34 0.30
C GLU A 633 -64.92 1.84 0.67
N MET A 634 -63.85 2.54 0.27
CA MET A 634 -63.74 4.00 0.44
C MET A 634 -64.76 4.76 -0.42
N THR A 635 -65.09 4.28 -1.62
CA THR A 635 -66.17 4.86 -2.43
C THR A 635 -67.56 4.61 -1.88
N GLU A 636 -67.82 3.45 -1.24
CA GLU A 636 -69.09 3.20 -0.55
C GLU A 636 -69.25 4.10 0.69
N ILE A 637 -68.18 4.32 1.46
CA ILE A 637 -68.18 5.24 2.61
C ILE A 637 -68.46 6.68 2.15
N ALA A 638 -67.85 7.12 1.04
CA ALA A 638 -68.11 8.44 0.45
C ALA A 638 -69.55 8.61 -0.08
N ALA A 639 -70.26 7.51 -0.39
CA ALA A 639 -71.65 7.54 -0.83
C ALA A 639 -72.68 7.60 0.32
N VAL A 640 -72.24 7.35 1.57
CA VAL A 640 -73.11 7.37 2.77
C VAL A 640 -73.07 8.73 3.50
N GLU A 641 -72.05 9.56 3.25
CA GLU A 641 -71.92 10.89 3.86
C GLU A 641 -72.43 12.00 2.92
N ASP A 642 -73.75 12.13 2.83
CA ASP A 642 -74.41 13.29 2.23
C ASP A 642 -74.59 14.37 3.32
N TYR A 643 -73.49 14.99 3.79
CA TYR A 643 -73.53 16.17 4.67
C TYR A 643 -72.38 17.14 4.37
N GLU A 644 -72.74 18.41 4.23
CA GLU A 644 -71.93 19.50 3.69
C GLU A 644 -70.55 19.69 4.34
N GLY A 645 -69.52 19.72 3.49
CA GLY A 645 -68.35 20.57 3.69
C GLY A 645 -67.10 19.93 4.29
N PHE A 646 -66.40 19.07 3.54
CA PHE A 646 -64.97 18.82 3.75
C PHE A 646 -64.32 18.29 2.46
N SER A 647 -63.14 18.81 2.08
CA SER A 647 -62.49 18.48 0.80
C SER A 647 -61.82 17.10 0.84
N ALA A 648 -62.23 16.20 -0.07
CA ALA A 648 -61.80 14.80 -0.16
C ALA A 648 -60.35 14.56 -0.68
N GLU A 649 -59.53 15.59 -0.88
CA GLU A 649 -58.14 15.42 -1.38
C GLU A 649 -57.08 15.31 -0.28
N GLU A 650 -57.38 15.68 0.98
CA GLU A 650 -56.43 15.60 2.10
C GLU A 650 -56.53 14.30 2.91
N THR A 651 -57.69 13.63 2.93
CA THR A 651 -57.90 12.40 3.72
C THR A 651 -57.41 11.12 3.03
N ALA A 652 -57.31 11.08 1.70
CA ALA A 652 -56.77 9.91 0.99
C ALA A 652 -55.24 9.75 1.18
N LYS A 653 -54.51 10.85 1.41
CA LYS A 653 -53.06 10.81 1.67
C LYS A 653 -52.75 10.36 3.09
N ASP A 654 -53.52 10.78 4.10
CA ASP A 654 -53.25 10.38 5.48
C ASP A 654 -53.60 8.92 5.78
N VAL A 655 -54.66 8.36 5.17
CA VAL A 655 -55.01 6.93 5.31
C VAL A 655 -53.97 6.03 4.65
N SER A 656 -53.42 6.41 3.49
CA SER A 656 -52.32 5.67 2.84
C SER A 656 -51.03 5.65 3.68
N VAL A 657 -50.79 6.69 4.49
CA VAL A 657 -49.62 6.78 5.38
C VAL A 657 -49.83 6.00 6.68
N GLU A 658 -51.06 5.88 7.19
CA GLU A 658 -51.36 5.09 8.39
C GLU A 658 -51.39 3.58 8.14
N VAL A 659 -51.87 3.11 6.98
CA VAL A 659 -51.84 1.68 6.61
C VAL A 659 -50.39 1.18 6.46
N VAL A 660 -49.49 2.02 5.94
CA VAL A 660 -48.04 1.73 5.84
C VAL A 660 -47.36 1.75 7.23
N LYS A 661 -47.83 2.58 8.17
CA LYS A 661 -47.33 2.60 9.57
C LYS A 661 -47.83 1.41 10.40
N MET A 662 -49.04 0.92 10.18
CA MET A 662 -49.56 -0.28 10.88
C MET A 662 -48.82 -1.56 10.48
N HIS A 663 -48.41 -1.70 9.21
CA HIS A 663 -47.65 -2.89 8.76
C HIS A 663 -46.18 -2.90 9.19
N THR A 664 -45.59 -1.75 9.52
CA THR A 664 -44.23 -1.69 10.08
C THR A 664 -44.20 -2.01 11.58
N ALA A 665 -45.29 -1.75 12.32
CA ALA A 665 -45.38 -2.01 13.76
C ALA A 665 -45.62 -3.48 14.14
N ASN A 666 -46.25 -4.29 13.28
CA ASN A 666 -46.58 -5.69 13.58
C ASN A 666 -45.43 -6.70 13.32
N SER A 667 -44.22 -6.23 13.05
CA SER A 667 -43.01 -7.08 12.92
C SER A 667 -42.10 -7.07 14.15
N LEU A 668 -42.50 -6.40 15.24
CA LEU A 668 -41.70 -6.25 16.46
C LEU A 668 -42.50 -6.69 17.70
N SER A 669 -42.70 -8.00 17.85
CA SER A 669 -42.83 -8.61 19.19
C SER A 669 -42.68 -10.14 19.15
N ALA A 670 -41.52 -10.63 19.55
CA ALA A 670 -41.39 -11.93 20.22
C ALA A 670 -40.18 -11.86 21.18
N PRO A 671 -40.31 -12.29 22.45
CA PRO A 671 -39.27 -12.17 23.45
C PRO A 671 -38.22 -13.30 23.33
N VAL A 672 -37.02 -12.97 23.77
CA VAL A 672 -35.84 -13.83 23.88
C VAL A 672 -36.00 -14.81 25.05
N GLU A 673 -35.79 -16.10 24.81
CA GLU A 673 -35.29 -17.07 25.80
C GLU A 673 -34.27 -18.02 25.14
N ASP A 674 -33.24 -18.36 25.93
CA ASP A 674 -32.02 -19.14 25.63
C ASP A 674 -32.28 -20.51 24.97
N ASP A 675 -31.48 -20.85 23.95
CA ASP A 675 -30.50 -21.95 24.03
C ASP A 675 -29.71 -22.11 22.71
N GLN A 676 -28.48 -22.59 22.84
CA GLN A 676 -27.51 -22.83 21.77
C GLN A 676 -28.03 -23.79 20.68
N ALA A 677 -27.58 -23.53 19.43
CA ALA A 677 -27.65 -24.36 18.22
C ALA A 677 -28.81 -24.09 17.25
N GLN A 678 -28.69 -23.06 16.42
CA GLN A 678 -29.37 -22.95 15.12
C GLN A 678 -28.61 -21.99 14.19
N LEU A 679 -27.66 -22.51 13.40
CA LEU A 679 -26.99 -21.76 12.33
C LEU A 679 -27.17 -22.39 10.93
N LEU A 680 -28.18 -23.25 10.74
CA LEU A 680 -28.38 -23.95 9.45
C LEU A 680 -29.82 -23.97 8.92
N ASN A 681 -30.78 -23.23 9.49
CA ASN A 681 -32.20 -23.35 9.08
C ASN A 681 -32.93 -22.07 8.64
N ASN A 682 -32.27 -20.92 8.45
CA ASN A 682 -32.97 -19.68 8.08
C ASN A 682 -33.13 -19.39 6.58
N HIS A 683 -32.94 -20.37 5.70
CA HIS A 683 -33.10 -20.16 4.25
C HIS A 683 -34.53 -20.32 3.69
N ARG A 684 -35.58 -20.24 4.51
CA ARG A 684 -36.96 -20.43 4.00
C ARG A 684 -38.00 -19.34 4.28
N SER A 685 -37.65 -18.24 4.91
CA SER A 685 -38.61 -17.13 5.05
C SER A 685 -37.91 -15.82 5.39
N ASN A 686 -37.58 -15.02 4.36
CA ASN A 686 -37.37 -13.59 4.55
C ASN A 686 -38.21 -12.83 3.53
N THR A 687 -39.24 -12.15 4.05
CA THR A 687 -40.28 -11.41 3.34
C THR A 687 -40.01 -9.91 3.26
N SER A 688 -38.75 -9.49 3.37
CA SER A 688 -38.34 -8.10 3.15
C SER A 688 -37.70 -7.94 1.77
N SER A 689 -37.99 -6.84 1.07
CA SER A 689 -37.29 -6.46 -0.16
C SER A 689 -35.77 -6.51 0.07
N PRO A 690 -34.96 -7.09 -0.84
CA PRO A 690 -33.50 -7.20 -0.70
C PRO A 690 -32.80 -5.88 -0.34
N ILE A 691 -33.28 -4.77 -0.91
CA ILE A 691 -32.79 -3.41 -0.63
C ILE A 691 -33.07 -3.00 0.84
N SER A 692 -34.22 -3.41 1.40
CA SER A 692 -34.57 -3.18 2.80
C SER A 692 -33.67 -3.98 3.76
N VAL A 693 -33.17 -5.14 3.35
CA VAL A 693 -32.22 -5.92 4.15
C VAL A 693 -30.89 -5.18 4.19
N MET A 694 -30.32 -4.82 3.04
CA MET A 694 -29.09 -4.02 2.95
C MET A 694 -29.14 -2.76 3.81
N ASN A 695 -30.22 -1.98 3.74
CA ASN A 695 -30.36 -0.75 4.52
C ASN A 695 -30.38 -0.98 6.04
N LYS A 696 -30.90 -2.12 6.52
CA LYS A 696 -30.82 -2.49 7.95
C LYS A 696 -29.38 -2.79 8.37
N TRP A 697 -28.60 -3.49 7.55
CA TRP A 697 -27.19 -3.78 7.84
C TRP A 697 -26.30 -2.53 7.87
N VAL A 698 -26.59 -1.56 7.01
CA VAL A 698 -25.85 -0.29 6.98
C VAL A 698 -26.14 0.56 8.22
N SER A 699 -27.37 0.53 8.73
CA SER A 699 -27.71 1.24 9.97
C SER A 699 -27.05 0.66 11.23
N SER A 700 -26.70 -0.64 11.24
CA SER A 700 -26.03 -1.30 12.38
C SER A 700 -24.51 -1.20 12.37
N SER A 701 -23.89 -0.80 11.26
CA SER A 701 -22.43 -0.67 11.11
C SER A 701 -21.91 0.76 11.30
N THR A 702 -22.80 1.73 11.57
CA THR A 702 -22.49 3.14 11.87
C THR A 702 -22.57 3.53 13.35
N THR A 703 -22.52 2.56 14.28
CA THR A 703 -22.51 2.81 15.73
C THR A 703 -21.23 2.35 16.41
#